data_AF-S3JIW8-F1
#
_entry.id   AF-S3JIW8-F1
#
_cell.length_a   1.000
_cell.length_b   1.000
_cell.length_c   1.000
_cell.angle_alpha   90.00
_cell.angle_beta   90.00
_cell.angle_gamma   90.00
#
_symmetry.space_group_name_H-M   'P 1'
#
loop_
_entity.id
_entity.type
_entity.pdbx_description
1 polymer ?
#
loop_
_entity_poly.entity_id
_entity_poly.type
_entity_poly.pdbx_seq_one_letter_code
_entity_poly.pdbx_strand_id
1 'polypeptide(L)'
;MKILHIDLQERGSNRVEFRFFWDNPNQTRTYTRCLSEIDNLSKKADTDYYTRLPKDHARTGQGLYRWLDGTERILQNELDSHRGEEIIVLAISTSQGLAHLPWELLHDGQGFLMSKLPAIVPLRWMKTGNERLLTVDNNPQDRALNVVFMASSAKGVTPILDFEAEEGKILKATRGKPLSLTVEESGCIQELGELIASKDRGYFDVIHLSGHATIKDQKPYFITETEYGDRQDTSAEDIARELQFNLPKLLFLSGCRTGYSDGDEILSMAEKLLENGAKAVLGWGQPVRDNEAADTAAILYEKLSQGFTLSESLAFAYQKLLGSQARDWHCLRLYVRGSIPEALVRRGQKKPLPPVSVVDQFVDPETKYLRVATRETFIGRRRDLQDCLQVLKKPFDNPKAIHKAGVFLQGFGGNGKSTLAARLCDRLPDYTKLVWHQQIDQPSLVNTLAKKLDRPQRQILLDSNEDLDYRLKNVFDVFGQLNQPLLLILDDFEFNLECPSSSDDYILKAGVAPLLKALVWAIQETNYYHRLIITSRYTFKSPLLDKFYHLESLPSFKYKESDLEKKLRRLEHFSSGKIDKSYIERALTLADGNPRLLEWLNNEVLSSGDIDAKLQSFENGSDVTWRDKIVWRLEEKPQLLTDEALEKVVSNCLIYEIPVPLAALEAVCQSVPNYQKKLQQAQDKGLIEVIHNDDRETLYRASHIKHINPHIELPKDASKLSDLEKTAAKVLTELWGNKENENEERWAEIFRLVFADKENPERFREQFDKMISVPYNQSADSAYEKELRKHRQYLKANTGQIYQKLEEYLEQQDWKKADYETAFIMYQWMVIKNYTDFYELYTMVSLDIIDEIDRLWMDYSEEKFGIKGQAKIYRDLVGGTGEYNDEIWDRFGDLVGWKQGERWFNLGNMEVAYRTPETHYNHFPLLMYCRGDLRHWDIIGEVYWGFYGRLAYPGMNPMGIGSLLSRQDLKDCSI
;
A
#
# COMPACT_ATOMS: atom_id res chain seq x y z
N MET A 1 26.85 -27.13 20.88
CA MET A 1 27.11 -26.05 19.89
C MET A 1 28.60 -25.84 19.83
N LYS A 2 29.15 -25.76 18.62
CA LYS A 2 30.56 -25.48 18.41
C LYS A 2 30.76 -24.40 17.34
N ILE A 3 31.74 -23.52 17.53
CA ILE A 3 32.00 -22.38 16.64
C ILE A 3 33.32 -22.60 15.91
N LEU A 4 33.27 -22.64 14.58
CA LEU A 4 34.44 -22.59 13.71
C LEU A 4 34.62 -21.15 13.24
N HIS A 5 35.67 -20.48 13.73
CA HIS A 5 36.03 -19.13 13.31
C HIS A 5 36.80 -19.22 11.99
N ILE A 6 36.33 -18.48 11.00
CA ILE A 6 36.93 -18.36 9.67
C ILE A 6 37.29 -16.89 9.47
N ASP A 7 38.56 -16.62 9.19
CA ASP A 7 39.10 -15.27 8.96
C ASP A 7 39.75 -15.23 7.58
N LEU A 8 39.12 -14.50 6.66
CA LEU A 8 39.55 -14.33 5.28
C LEU A 8 40.13 -12.93 5.11
N GLN A 9 41.44 -12.82 4.97
CA GLN A 9 42.14 -11.54 4.80
C GLN A 9 42.83 -11.47 3.43
N GLU A 10 42.47 -10.47 2.63
CA GLU A 10 43.21 -10.18 1.40
C GLU A 10 44.67 -9.76 1.69
N ARG A 11 45.60 -10.32 0.89
CA ARG A 11 47.05 -10.12 0.96
C ARG A 11 47.60 -9.82 -0.43
N GLY A 12 47.72 -8.55 -0.77
CA GLY A 12 48.11 -8.13 -2.12
C GLY A 12 46.97 -8.26 -3.12
N SER A 13 47.25 -8.23 -4.43
CA SER A 13 46.22 -8.06 -5.46
C SER A 13 45.45 -9.32 -5.87
N ASN A 14 45.85 -10.52 -5.45
CA ASN A 14 45.22 -11.78 -5.90
C ASN A 14 45.32 -12.95 -4.90
N ARG A 15 45.54 -12.68 -3.61
CA ARG A 15 45.68 -13.74 -2.60
C ARG A 15 44.83 -13.43 -1.38
N VAL A 16 44.17 -14.47 -0.87
CA VAL A 16 43.42 -14.43 0.38
C VAL A 16 44.09 -15.39 1.35
N GLU A 17 44.41 -14.88 2.52
CA GLU A 17 44.84 -15.68 3.66
C GLU A 17 43.59 -16.23 4.35
N PHE A 18 43.42 -17.55 4.29
CA PHE A 18 42.34 -18.27 4.96
C PHE A 18 42.85 -18.83 6.28
N ARG A 19 42.40 -18.23 7.37
CA ARG A 19 42.73 -18.64 8.74
C ARG A 19 41.51 -19.24 9.39
N PHE A 20 41.66 -20.35 10.11
CA PHE A 20 40.58 -20.87 10.91
C PHE A 20 41.04 -21.52 12.21
N PHE A 21 40.15 -21.52 13.19
CA PHE A 21 40.31 -22.16 14.50
C PHE A 21 38.94 -22.43 15.12
N TRP A 22 38.88 -23.33 16.10
CA TRP A 22 37.68 -23.58 16.90
C TRP A 22 37.69 -22.70 18.15
N ASP A 23 37.85 -23.28 19.34
CA ASP A 23 37.71 -22.52 20.60
C ASP A 23 38.97 -21.76 21.02
N ASN A 24 40.13 -22.05 20.41
CA ASN A 24 41.42 -21.49 20.80
C ASN A 24 42.11 -20.75 19.64
N PRO A 25 42.18 -19.41 19.67
CA PRO A 25 42.82 -18.63 18.60
C PRO A 25 44.33 -18.90 18.49
N ASN A 26 44.98 -19.46 19.52
CA ASN A 26 46.40 -19.84 19.44
C ASN A 26 46.63 -21.12 18.62
N GLN A 27 45.58 -21.86 18.25
CA GLN A 27 45.63 -23.04 17.39
C GLN A 27 45.21 -22.73 15.95
N THR A 28 45.37 -21.47 15.52
CA THR A 28 45.01 -21.02 14.18
C THR A 28 45.80 -21.77 13.12
N ARG A 29 45.08 -22.35 12.16
CA ARG A 29 45.66 -22.92 10.93
C ARG A 29 45.46 -21.91 9.81
N THR A 30 46.48 -21.77 8.96
CA THR A 30 46.53 -20.76 7.90
C THR A 30 46.81 -21.42 6.57
N TYR A 31 46.02 -21.06 5.57
CA TYR A 31 46.16 -21.46 4.18
C TYR A 31 46.10 -20.23 3.29
N THR A 32 46.57 -20.35 2.05
CA THR A 32 46.44 -19.29 1.05
C THR A 32 45.52 -19.78 -0.07
N ARG A 33 44.64 -18.89 -0.52
CA ARG A 33 43.74 -19.08 -1.65
C ARG A 33 43.96 -17.98 -2.67
N CYS A 34 43.75 -18.29 -3.95
CA CYS A 34 43.89 -17.30 -5.01
C CYS A 34 42.53 -16.65 -5.25
N LEU A 35 42.47 -15.31 -5.37
CA LEU A 35 41.21 -14.64 -5.72
C LEU A 35 40.77 -15.07 -7.12
N SER A 36 41.70 -15.27 -8.06
CA SER A 36 41.39 -15.76 -9.41
C SER A 36 40.68 -17.11 -9.49
N GLU A 37 40.73 -17.93 -8.43
CA GLU A 37 39.94 -19.16 -8.33
C GLU A 37 38.44 -18.87 -8.09
N ILE A 38 38.13 -17.68 -7.58
CA ILE A 38 36.79 -17.13 -7.36
C ILE A 38 36.53 -15.80 -8.08
N ASP A 39 37.45 -15.23 -8.86
CA ASP A 39 37.24 -13.96 -9.57
C ASP A 39 36.09 -14.08 -10.57
N ASN A 40 35.90 -15.29 -11.12
CA ASN A 40 34.74 -15.63 -11.91
C ASN A 40 33.45 -15.62 -11.08
N LEU A 41 33.45 -15.88 -9.78
CA LEU A 41 32.31 -15.82 -8.87
C LEU A 41 32.08 -14.42 -8.29
N SER A 42 33.11 -13.62 -8.03
CA SER A 42 32.94 -12.21 -7.63
C SER A 42 32.40 -11.37 -8.79
N LYS A 43 32.98 -11.48 -10.00
CA LYS A 43 32.42 -10.83 -11.21
C LYS A 43 31.07 -11.42 -11.64
N LYS A 44 30.76 -12.67 -11.28
CA LYS A 44 29.45 -13.30 -11.53
C LYS A 44 28.48 -13.16 -10.36
N ALA A 45 28.88 -12.70 -9.19
CA ALA A 45 27.91 -12.42 -8.12
C ALA A 45 26.96 -11.35 -8.64
N ASP A 46 27.48 -10.34 -9.33
CA ASP A 46 26.70 -9.28 -9.98
C ASP A 46 25.87 -9.75 -11.19
N THR A 47 26.25 -10.83 -11.89
CA THR A 47 25.54 -11.32 -13.11
C THR A 47 24.69 -12.59 -12.91
N ASP A 48 25.00 -13.41 -11.92
CA ASP A 48 24.40 -14.74 -11.67
C ASP A 48 23.65 -14.81 -10.33
N TYR A 49 23.86 -13.87 -9.40
CA TYR A 49 23.26 -13.87 -8.07
C TYR A 49 22.49 -12.58 -7.76
N TYR A 50 23.10 -11.42 -7.94
CA TYR A 50 22.50 -10.09 -7.85
C TYR A 50 21.78 -9.66 -9.15
N THR A 51 21.17 -10.62 -9.86
CA THR A 51 20.40 -10.36 -11.09
C THR A 51 18.94 -10.78 -11.00
N ARG A 52 18.13 -10.26 -11.93
CA ARG A 52 16.68 -10.53 -12.00
C ARG A 52 16.36 -12.02 -12.21
N LEU A 53 17.28 -12.77 -12.82
CA LEU A 53 17.20 -14.21 -13.10
C LEU A 53 18.49 -14.90 -12.61
N PRO A 54 18.64 -15.15 -11.31
CA PRO A 54 19.84 -15.78 -10.79
C PRO A 54 19.96 -17.21 -11.30
N LYS A 55 21.20 -17.69 -11.46
CA LYS A 55 21.45 -19.13 -11.72
C LYS A 55 21.05 -19.94 -10.49
N ASP A 56 20.89 -21.25 -10.69
CA ASP A 56 20.65 -22.20 -9.60
C ASP A 56 21.61 -21.96 -8.42
N HIS A 57 21.04 -21.57 -7.27
CA HIS A 57 21.76 -21.22 -6.05
C HIS A 57 22.74 -22.31 -5.60
N ALA A 58 22.44 -23.58 -5.90
CA ALA A 58 23.32 -24.69 -5.57
C ALA A 58 24.66 -24.60 -6.33
N ARG A 59 24.68 -24.09 -7.56
CA ARG A 59 25.91 -23.93 -8.34
C ARG A 59 26.83 -22.87 -7.75
N THR A 60 26.28 -21.71 -7.39
CA THR A 60 27.02 -20.63 -6.72
C THR A 60 27.56 -21.12 -5.38
N GLY A 61 26.71 -21.79 -4.60
CA GLY A 61 27.07 -22.40 -3.32
C GLY A 61 28.19 -23.43 -3.40
N GLN A 62 28.15 -24.29 -4.41
CA GLN A 62 29.20 -25.29 -4.67
C GLN A 62 30.53 -24.64 -5.06
N GLY A 63 30.48 -23.54 -5.81
CA GLY A 63 31.66 -22.74 -6.15
C GLY A 63 32.35 -22.20 -4.90
N LEU A 64 31.58 -21.53 -4.02
CA LEU A 64 32.08 -21.01 -2.75
C LEU A 64 32.63 -22.11 -1.84
N TYR A 65 31.88 -23.21 -1.70
CA TYR A 65 32.31 -24.33 -0.87
C TYR A 65 33.61 -24.95 -1.38
N ARG A 66 33.73 -25.23 -2.69
CA ARG A 66 34.94 -25.80 -3.28
C ARG A 66 36.17 -24.92 -3.11
N TRP A 67 36.00 -23.60 -3.14
CA TRP A 67 37.11 -22.68 -2.91
C TRP A 67 37.61 -22.68 -1.47
N LEU A 68 36.70 -22.67 -0.49
CA LEU A 68 37.08 -22.82 0.92
C LEU A 68 37.67 -24.21 1.21
N ASP A 69 37.04 -25.26 0.70
CA ASP A 69 37.42 -26.66 0.92
C ASP A 69 38.76 -27.00 0.25
N GLY A 70 38.98 -26.51 -0.97
CA GLY A 70 40.16 -26.80 -1.80
C GLY A 70 40.31 -28.27 -2.16
N THR A 71 41.41 -28.61 -2.84
CA THR A 71 41.75 -30.02 -3.12
C THR A 71 42.15 -30.78 -1.85
N GLU A 72 42.54 -30.06 -0.81
CA GLU A 72 42.98 -30.62 0.47
C GLU A 72 41.82 -31.00 1.39
N ARG A 73 40.56 -30.71 1.00
CA ARG A 73 39.34 -31.01 1.77
C ARG A 73 39.34 -30.38 3.16
N ILE A 74 39.85 -29.16 3.27
CA ILE A 74 40.12 -28.49 4.54
C ILE A 74 38.83 -28.32 5.33
N LEU A 75 37.80 -27.74 4.72
CA LEU A 75 36.54 -27.44 5.39
C LEU A 75 35.79 -28.73 5.71
N GLN A 76 35.73 -29.68 4.76
CA GLN A 76 35.05 -30.97 4.97
C GLN A 76 35.67 -31.75 6.13
N ASN A 77 37.00 -31.84 6.21
CA ASN A 77 37.70 -32.57 7.27
C ASN A 77 37.44 -31.95 8.65
N GLU A 78 37.41 -30.61 8.74
CA GLU A 78 37.11 -29.91 10.00
C GLU A 78 35.66 -30.15 10.44
N LEU A 79 34.70 -30.06 9.52
CA LEU A 79 33.29 -30.37 9.80
C LEU A 79 33.11 -31.84 10.21
N ASP A 80 33.80 -32.77 9.55
CA ASP A 80 33.72 -34.20 9.82
C ASP A 80 34.21 -34.58 11.21
N SER A 81 35.24 -33.88 11.70
CA SER A 81 35.78 -34.08 13.04
C SER A 81 34.81 -33.70 14.18
N HIS A 82 33.72 -32.99 13.86
CA HIS A 82 32.74 -32.49 14.83
C HIS A 82 31.29 -32.90 14.54
N ARG A 83 31.07 -34.00 13.79
CA ARG A 83 29.73 -34.52 13.44
C ARG A 83 28.83 -34.87 14.63
N GLY A 84 29.38 -35.01 15.84
CA GLY A 84 28.63 -35.30 17.07
C GLY A 84 28.02 -34.08 17.75
N GLU A 85 28.30 -32.86 17.28
CA GLU A 85 27.74 -31.63 17.84
C GLU A 85 26.28 -31.41 17.41
N GLU A 86 25.45 -30.84 18.28
CA GLU A 86 24.04 -30.57 17.97
C GLU A 86 23.86 -29.49 16.90
N ILE A 87 24.78 -28.52 16.85
CA ILE A 87 24.81 -27.42 15.89
C ILE A 87 26.25 -26.90 15.74
N ILE A 88 26.64 -26.61 14.50
CA ILE A 88 27.93 -26.00 14.15
C ILE A 88 27.67 -24.59 13.63
N VAL A 89 28.40 -23.60 14.14
CA VAL A 89 28.34 -22.21 13.68
C VAL A 89 29.63 -21.88 12.92
N LEU A 90 29.49 -21.34 11.70
CA LEU A 90 30.62 -20.82 10.93
C LEU A 90 30.69 -19.31 11.14
N ALA A 91 31.60 -18.85 11.98
CA ALA A 91 31.80 -17.43 12.24
C ALA A 91 32.77 -16.84 11.21
N ILE A 92 32.22 -16.29 10.13
CA ILE A 92 33.00 -15.84 8.96
C ILE A 92 33.30 -14.35 9.08
N SER A 93 34.59 -14.02 9.14
CA SER A 93 35.12 -12.67 9.09
C SER A 93 35.87 -12.47 7.78
N THR A 94 35.65 -11.34 7.11
CA THR A 94 36.14 -11.08 5.75
C THR A 94 36.78 -9.70 5.62
N SER A 95 37.76 -9.55 4.74
CA SER A 95 38.13 -8.25 4.17
C SER A 95 36.97 -7.64 3.37
N GLN A 96 37.04 -6.33 3.12
CA GLN A 96 35.99 -5.56 2.44
C GLN A 96 35.51 -6.29 1.17
N GLY A 97 36.43 -6.65 0.26
CA GLY A 97 36.12 -7.28 -1.03
C GLY A 97 35.42 -8.63 -0.96
N LEU A 98 35.44 -9.33 0.18
CA LEU A 98 34.81 -10.65 0.37
C LEU A 98 33.50 -10.59 1.16
N ALA A 99 33.18 -9.43 1.75
CA ALA A 99 31.97 -9.25 2.55
C ALA A 99 30.69 -9.40 1.69
N HIS A 100 30.74 -9.02 0.42
CA HIS A 100 29.58 -9.10 -0.48
C HIS A 100 29.17 -10.54 -0.88
N LEU A 101 30.00 -11.57 -0.62
CA LEU A 101 29.73 -12.94 -1.05
C LEU A 101 28.60 -13.61 -0.23
N PRO A 102 27.73 -14.43 -0.85
CA PRO A 102 26.60 -15.07 -0.17
C PRO A 102 27.01 -16.36 0.56
N TRP A 103 27.67 -16.22 1.72
CA TRP A 103 28.12 -17.35 2.55
C TRP A 103 26.99 -18.29 3.00
N GLU A 104 25.76 -17.78 3.02
CA GLU A 104 24.54 -18.52 3.33
C GLU A 104 24.24 -19.62 2.28
N LEU A 105 24.81 -19.50 1.07
CA LEU A 105 24.66 -20.48 -0.01
C LEU A 105 25.63 -21.65 0.05
N LEU A 106 26.56 -21.74 1.01
CA LEU A 106 27.55 -22.83 1.06
C LEU A 106 26.90 -24.21 0.86
N HIS A 107 27.36 -24.93 -0.16
CA HIS A 107 26.77 -26.19 -0.61
C HIS A 107 27.86 -27.23 -0.89
N ASP A 108 27.86 -28.33 -0.14
CA ASP A 108 28.93 -29.36 -0.17
C ASP A 108 28.89 -30.28 -1.41
N GLY A 109 27.84 -30.15 -2.22
CA GLY A 109 27.58 -30.97 -3.41
C GLY A 109 26.48 -32.00 -3.20
N GLN A 110 26.09 -32.25 -1.95
CA GLN A 110 24.94 -33.08 -1.57
C GLN A 110 23.76 -32.21 -1.09
N GLY A 111 24.02 -31.06 -0.48
CA GLY A 111 23.01 -30.10 -0.09
C GLY A 111 23.61 -28.82 0.47
N PHE A 112 22.77 -27.83 0.74
CA PHE A 112 23.17 -26.64 1.49
C PHE A 112 23.59 -27.03 2.91
N LEU A 113 24.64 -26.40 3.44
CA LEU A 113 25.13 -26.70 4.79
C LEU A 113 24.06 -26.47 5.87
N MET A 114 23.20 -25.48 5.66
CA MET A 114 22.10 -25.11 6.56
C MET A 114 20.97 -26.14 6.62
N SER A 115 20.80 -26.95 5.56
CA SER A 115 19.78 -28.01 5.51
C SER A 115 20.25 -29.34 6.10
N LYS A 116 21.49 -29.42 6.60
CA LYS A 116 22.04 -30.65 7.19
C LYS A 116 21.50 -30.89 8.60
N LEU A 117 21.64 -32.13 9.05
CA LEU A 117 21.37 -32.57 10.42
C LEU A 117 22.64 -33.26 10.95
N PRO A 118 23.36 -32.69 11.94
CA PRO A 118 23.12 -31.41 12.61
C PRO A 118 23.29 -30.20 11.67
N ALA A 119 22.61 -29.08 12.00
CA ALA A 119 22.64 -27.88 11.17
C ALA A 119 23.99 -27.16 11.25
N ILE A 120 24.44 -26.62 10.12
CA ILE A 120 25.65 -25.79 10.02
C ILE A 120 25.23 -24.38 9.60
N VAL A 121 25.37 -23.42 10.51
CA VAL A 121 24.84 -22.05 10.34
C VAL A 121 25.98 -21.07 10.11
N PRO A 122 26.13 -20.49 8.91
CA PRO A 122 27.03 -19.37 8.69
C PRO A 122 26.47 -18.10 9.32
N LEU A 123 27.36 -17.32 9.94
CA LEU A 123 27.10 -15.97 10.40
C LEU A 123 28.29 -15.07 10.02
N ARG A 124 28.03 -13.76 9.97
CA ARG A 124 29.01 -12.74 9.61
C ARG A 124 29.58 -12.12 10.87
N TRP A 125 30.87 -12.35 11.10
CA TRP A 125 31.58 -11.90 12.29
C TRP A 125 32.41 -10.66 11.97
N MET A 126 31.96 -9.51 12.50
CA MET A 126 32.68 -8.25 12.41
C MET A 126 33.74 -8.16 13.52
N LYS A 127 35.00 -7.99 13.12
CA LYS A 127 36.12 -7.78 14.05
C LYS A 127 36.43 -6.30 14.20
N THR A 128 36.65 -5.87 15.42
CA THR A 128 37.16 -4.52 15.70
C THR A 128 38.37 -4.59 16.64
N GLY A 129 39.48 -3.95 16.26
CA GLY A 129 40.68 -3.89 17.09
C GLY A 129 41.32 -5.27 17.36
N ASN A 130 41.53 -5.60 18.63
CA ASN A 130 42.27 -6.79 19.09
C ASN A 130 41.39 -8.02 19.39
N GLU A 131 40.11 -8.04 18.99
CA GLU A 131 39.21 -9.17 19.21
C GLU A 131 39.69 -10.42 18.46
N ARG A 132 40.09 -11.45 19.21
CA ARG A 132 40.62 -12.71 18.67
C ARG A 132 39.62 -13.86 18.65
N LEU A 133 38.49 -13.73 19.37
CA LEU A 133 37.54 -14.82 19.57
C LEU A 133 36.13 -14.26 19.72
N LEU A 134 35.17 -14.87 19.03
CA LEU A 134 33.75 -14.62 19.24
C LEU A 134 33.26 -15.43 20.45
N THR A 135 32.68 -14.76 21.44
CA THR A 135 32.16 -15.39 22.67
C THR A 135 30.67 -15.71 22.56
N VAL A 136 30.15 -16.48 23.52
CA VAL A 136 28.72 -16.85 23.58
C VAL A 136 28.12 -16.24 24.85
N ASP A 137 27.08 -15.41 24.68
CA ASP A 137 26.26 -14.90 25.78
C ASP A 137 25.01 -15.79 25.91
N ASN A 138 25.06 -16.73 26.86
CA ASN A 138 23.98 -17.67 27.12
C ASN A 138 23.35 -17.43 28.50
N ASN A 139 22.86 -16.21 28.71
CA ASN A 139 22.15 -15.79 29.93
C ASN A 139 20.64 -15.63 29.68
N PRO A 140 19.89 -16.74 29.56
CA PRO A 140 18.46 -16.71 29.29
C PRO A 140 17.70 -16.11 30.47
N GLN A 141 16.71 -15.28 30.16
CA GLN A 141 15.84 -14.66 31.16
C GLN A 141 14.68 -15.61 31.55
N ASP A 142 14.32 -15.64 32.83
CA ASP A 142 13.14 -16.38 33.33
C ASP A 142 11.85 -15.55 33.15
N ARG A 143 11.62 -15.01 31.95
CA ARG A 143 10.41 -14.26 31.56
C ARG A 143 10.01 -14.59 30.12
N ALA A 144 8.85 -14.12 29.70
CA ALA A 144 8.46 -14.17 28.29
C ALA A 144 9.46 -13.42 27.41
N LEU A 145 9.55 -13.81 26.14
CA LEU A 145 10.34 -13.11 25.14
C LEU A 145 9.67 -11.75 24.89
N ASN A 146 10.38 -10.66 25.13
CA ASN A 146 9.86 -9.31 24.96
C ASN A 146 10.36 -8.75 23.62
N VAL A 147 9.44 -8.52 22.69
CA VAL A 147 9.73 -8.03 21.34
C VAL A 147 9.00 -6.71 21.12
N VAL A 148 9.73 -5.69 20.64
CA VAL A 148 9.11 -4.53 19.99
C VAL A 148 9.06 -4.79 18.50
N PHE A 149 7.89 -4.63 17.91
CA PHE A 149 7.68 -4.61 16.47
C PHE A 149 7.26 -3.20 16.06
N MET A 150 8.04 -2.57 15.19
CA MET A 150 7.71 -1.27 14.61
C MET A 150 7.65 -1.45 13.09
N ALA A 151 6.47 -1.27 12.52
CA ALA A 151 6.34 -1.16 11.08
C ALA A 151 6.58 0.30 10.67
N SER A 152 7.09 0.56 9.46
CA SER A 152 7.09 1.88 8.84
C SER A 152 6.45 1.84 7.46
N SER A 153 5.58 2.82 7.21
CA SER A 153 4.78 2.97 6.00
C SER A 153 4.63 4.47 5.73
N ALA A 154 5.76 5.15 5.53
CA ALA A 154 5.77 6.57 5.24
C ALA A 154 4.89 6.97 4.04
N LYS A 155 4.27 8.14 4.14
CA LYS A 155 3.49 8.75 3.04
C LYS A 155 4.33 8.89 1.77
N GLY A 156 3.69 8.64 0.62
CA GLY A 156 4.34 8.71 -0.70
C GLY A 156 5.32 7.56 -0.99
N VAL A 157 5.41 6.54 -0.15
CA VAL A 157 6.26 5.36 -0.41
C VAL A 157 5.43 4.19 -0.92
N THR A 158 5.67 3.80 -2.17
CA THR A 158 5.03 2.65 -2.82
C THR A 158 6.06 1.57 -3.18
N PRO A 159 5.67 0.28 -3.21
CA PRO A 159 4.38 -0.26 -2.81
C PRO A 159 4.14 -0.22 -1.30
N ILE A 160 2.88 -0.16 -0.87
CA ILE A 160 2.50 -0.23 0.54
C ILE A 160 2.65 -1.68 1.03
N LEU A 161 3.55 -1.91 1.99
CA LEU A 161 3.82 -3.24 2.56
C LEU A 161 2.64 -3.76 3.41
N ASP A 162 2.48 -5.08 3.49
CA ASP A 162 1.50 -5.76 4.34
C ASP A 162 2.11 -6.14 5.71
N PHE A 163 2.52 -5.13 6.47
CA PHE A 163 3.10 -5.32 7.81
C PHE A 163 2.09 -5.93 8.81
N GLU A 164 0.78 -5.76 8.58
CA GLU A 164 -0.26 -6.42 9.38
C GLU A 164 -0.25 -7.94 9.17
N ALA A 165 0.10 -8.42 7.98
CA ALA A 165 0.29 -9.85 7.74
C ALA A 165 1.50 -10.39 8.51
N GLU A 166 2.58 -9.61 8.62
CA GLU A 166 3.75 -9.98 9.42
C GLU A 166 3.42 -10.06 10.91
N GLU A 167 2.80 -9.03 11.49
CA GLU A 167 2.30 -9.06 12.87
C GLU A 167 1.38 -10.28 13.09
N GLY A 168 0.40 -10.48 12.20
CA GLY A 168 -0.57 -11.56 12.29
C GLY A 168 0.05 -12.95 12.24
N LYS A 169 1.05 -13.17 11.37
CA LYS A 169 1.78 -14.45 11.28
C LYS A 169 2.60 -14.71 12.53
N ILE A 170 3.27 -13.71 13.09
CA ILE A 170 4.02 -13.83 14.36
C ILE A 170 3.07 -14.25 15.47
N LEU A 171 1.95 -13.52 15.66
CA LEU A 171 0.96 -13.82 16.70
C LEU A 171 0.35 -15.21 16.55
N LYS A 172 0.05 -15.63 15.32
CA LYS A 172 -0.47 -16.97 15.03
C LYS A 172 0.57 -18.04 15.38
N ALA A 173 1.83 -17.86 14.97
CA ALA A 173 2.90 -18.80 15.23
C ALA A 173 3.26 -18.88 16.73
N THR A 174 3.05 -17.81 17.49
CA THR A 174 3.33 -17.78 18.94
C THR A 174 2.09 -17.97 19.82
N ARG A 175 0.95 -18.36 19.26
CA ARG A 175 -0.26 -18.64 20.05
C ARG A 175 0.00 -19.72 21.10
N GLY A 176 -0.26 -19.40 22.36
CA GLY A 176 0.02 -20.29 23.50
C GLY A 176 1.49 -20.43 23.90
N LYS A 177 2.38 -19.61 23.33
CA LYS A 177 3.82 -19.54 23.65
C LYS A 177 4.13 -18.25 24.42
N PRO A 178 5.18 -18.20 25.25
CA PRO A 178 5.47 -17.03 26.09
C PRO A 178 6.19 -15.92 25.30
N LEU A 179 5.46 -15.27 24.37
CA LEU A 179 5.85 -14.05 23.66
C LEU A 179 5.03 -12.85 24.16
N SER A 180 5.72 -11.77 24.53
CA SER A 180 5.13 -10.45 24.72
C SER A 180 5.50 -9.56 23.54
N LEU A 181 4.55 -9.34 22.62
CA LEU A 181 4.74 -8.51 21.43
C LEU A 181 4.13 -7.12 21.64
N THR A 182 4.98 -6.12 21.78
CA THR A 182 4.62 -4.70 21.82
C THR A 182 4.73 -4.13 20.41
N VAL A 183 3.67 -3.50 19.91
CA VAL A 183 3.68 -2.84 18.60
C VAL A 183 3.82 -1.34 18.79
N GLU A 184 4.84 -0.76 18.16
CA GLU A 184 5.02 0.68 18.02
C GLU A 184 4.42 1.08 16.66
N GLU A 185 3.44 1.98 16.67
CA GLU A 185 2.61 2.32 15.51
C GLU A 185 3.09 3.57 14.77
N SER A 186 3.84 4.45 15.42
CA SER A 186 4.27 5.73 14.84
C SER A 186 5.17 5.53 13.63
N GLY A 187 5.97 4.45 13.61
CA GLY A 187 7.03 4.29 12.61
C GLY A 187 8.15 5.33 12.74
N CYS A 188 8.12 6.13 13.81
CA CYS A 188 9.02 7.23 14.12
C CYS A 188 10.11 6.75 15.07
N ILE A 189 11.36 7.01 14.72
CA ILE A 189 12.50 6.50 15.49
C ILE A 189 12.56 7.11 16.90
N GLN A 190 12.19 8.39 17.04
CA GLN A 190 12.14 9.07 18.33
C GLN A 190 11.08 8.47 19.27
N GLU A 191 9.86 8.21 18.78
CA GLU A 191 8.82 7.55 19.58
C GLU A 191 9.22 6.13 19.99
N LEU A 192 9.94 5.41 19.14
CA LEU A 192 10.53 4.12 19.50
C LEU A 192 11.55 4.26 20.63
N GLY A 193 12.43 5.27 20.57
CA GLY A 193 13.38 5.61 21.62
C GLY A 193 12.70 5.88 22.96
N GLU A 194 11.65 6.70 22.95
CA GLU A 194 10.84 7.02 24.12
C GLU A 194 10.15 5.77 24.72
N LEU A 195 9.55 4.93 23.87
CA LEU A 195 8.93 3.68 24.31
C LEU A 195 9.95 2.79 25.03
N ILE A 196 11.16 2.68 24.49
CA ILE A 196 12.22 1.86 25.06
C ILE A 196 12.73 2.47 26.38
N ALA A 197 12.91 3.79 26.43
CA ALA A 197 13.32 4.51 27.63
C ALA A 197 12.26 4.45 28.75
N SER A 198 10.99 4.24 28.42
CA SER A 198 9.90 4.09 29.40
C SER A 198 9.93 2.78 30.19
N LYS A 199 10.75 1.80 29.77
CA LYS A 199 10.89 0.48 30.40
C LYS A 199 12.26 0.31 31.03
N ASP A 200 12.39 -0.67 31.92
CA ASP A 200 13.68 -0.98 32.54
C ASP A 200 14.74 -1.37 31.50
N ARG A 201 16.00 -1.05 31.79
CA ARG A 201 17.12 -1.39 30.90
C ARG A 201 17.17 -2.89 30.65
N GLY A 202 17.23 -3.29 29.37
CA GLY A 202 17.23 -4.70 28.97
C GLY A 202 15.86 -5.38 29.05
N TYR A 203 14.77 -4.61 29.16
CA TYR A 203 13.41 -5.13 29.12
C TYR A 203 13.08 -5.81 27.78
N PHE A 204 13.45 -5.19 26.65
CA PHE A 204 13.24 -5.74 25.31
C PHE A 204 14.43 -6.59 24.88
N ASP A 205 14.17 -7.84 24.46
CA ASP A 205 15.21 -8.73 23.95
C ASP A 205 15.49 -8.49 22.47
N VAL A 206 14.42 -8.15 21.73
CA VAL A 206 14.45 -7.94 20.28
C VAL A 206 13.71 -6.66 19.92
N ILE A 207 14.31 -5.86 19.04
CA ILE A 207 13.61 -4.80 18.31
C ILE A 207 13.57 -5.21 16.84
N HIS A 208 12.36 -5.26 16.29
CA HIS A 208 12.09 -5.59 14.90
C HIS A 208 11.56 -4.35 14.18
N LEU A 209 12.35 -3.84 13.23
CA LEU A 209 11.94 -2.76 12.33
C LEU A 209 11.53 -3.38 10.99
N SER A 210 10.28 -3.21 10.59
CA SER A 210 9.72 -3.70 9.32
C SER A 210 9.38 -2.50 8.43
N GLY A 211 9.88 -2.47 7.20
CA GLY A 211 9.72 -1.29 6.35
C GLY A 211 10.62 -1.29 5.13
N HIS A 212 10.58 -0.20 4.37
CA HIS A 212 11.45 -0.01 3.22
C HIS A 212 12.84 0.46 3.65
N ALA A 213 13.84 0.14 2.84
CA ALA A 213 15.19 0.67 3.00
C ALA A 213 15.75 1.04 1.62
N THR A 214 16.61 2.04 1.61
CA THR A 214 17.18 2.64 0.40
C THR A 214 18.67 2.90 0.58
N ILE A 215 19.36 3.12 -0.53
CA ILE A 215 20.77 3.54 -0.54
C ILE A 215 20.82 4.85 -1.32
N LYS A 216 21.23 5.93 -0.65
CA LYS A 216 21.37 7.27 -1.23
C LYS A 216 22.79 7.76 -0.98
N ASP A 217 23.44 8.31 -1.99
CA ASP A 217 24.80 8.86 -1.89
C ASP A 217 25.77 7.86 -1.23
N GLN A 218 25.70 6.59 -1.64
CA GLN A 218 26.50 5.49 -1.10
C GLN A 218 26.29 5.21 0.41
N LYS A 219 25.20 5.70 1.01
CA LYS A 219 24.85 5.44 2.41
C LYS A 219 23.51 4.71 2.51
N PRO A 220 23.42 3.61 3.30
CA PRO A 220 22.15 2.93 3.53
C PRO A 220 21.29 3.68 4.55
N TYR A 221 19.99 3.73 4.28
CA TYR A 221 18.97 4.32 5.12
C TYR A 221 17.78 3.36 5.26
N PHE A 222 17.22 3.29 6.46
CA PHE A 222 15.90 2.71 6.68
C PHE A 222 14.87 3.83 6.57
N ILE A 223 13.82 3.61 5.80
CA ILE A 223 12.77 4.61 5.61
C ILE A 223 11.82 4.48 6.80
N THR A 224 11.91 5.44 7.71
CA THR A 224 11.03 5.61 8.86
C THR A 224 10.04 6.75 8.59
N GLU A 225 9.23 7.07 9.59
CA GLU A 225 8.27 8.17 9.58
C GLU A 225 8.72 9.32 10.47
N THR A 226 8.26 10.53 10.15
CA THR A 226 8.23 11.65 11.11
C THR A 226 7.06 11.47 12.08
N GLU A 227 6.94 12.35 13.08
CA GLU A 227 5.76 12.41 13.95
C GLU A 227 4.43 12.61 13.19
N TYR A 228 4.46 12.99 11.91
CA TYR A 228 3.26 13.19 11.08
C TYR A 228 3.08 12.12 9.99
N GLY A 229 3.87 11.04 10.03
CA GLY A 229 3.83 9.95 9.05
C GLY A 229 4.52 10.26 7.72
N ASP A 230 5.23 11.39 7.63
CA ASP A 230 5.97 11.76 6.41
C ASP A 230 7.27 10.96 6.31
N ARG A 231 7.80 10.80 5.10
CA ARG A 231 9.04 10.04 4.86
C ARG A 231 10.24 10.66 5.59
N GLN A 232 10.94 9.83 6.37
CA GLN A 232 12.23 10.14 6.98
C GLN A 232 13.27 9.06 6.63
N ASP A 233 14.35 9.45 5.96
CA ASP A 233 15.46 8.55 5.68
C ASP A 233 16.38 8.49 6.93
N THR A 234 16.30 7.40 7.70
CA THR A 234 17.00 7.23 8.98
C THR A 234 18.24 6.35 8.84
N SER A 235 19.39 6.86 9.26
CA SER A 235 20.67 6.14 9.15
C SER A 235 20.92 5.18 10.32
N ALA A 236 21.91 4.28 10.17
CA ALA A 236 22.38 3.41 11.25
C ALA A 236 22.82 4.20 12.49
N GLU A 237 23.48 5.34 12.29
CA GLU A 237 23.94 6.21 13.37
C GLU A 237 22.77 6.88 14.10
N ASP A 238 21.70 7.23 13.39
CA ASP A 238 20.50 7.83 14.01
C ASP A 238 19.77 6.81 14.88
N ILE A 239 19.59 5.57 14.39
CA ILE A 239 19.04 4.47 15.20
C ILE A 239 19.90 4.22 16.44
N ALA A 240 21.22 4.14 16.29
CA ALA A 240 22.11 3.87 17.41
C ALA A 240 22.12 5.01 18.45
N ARG A 241 22.01 6.27 18.00
CA ARG A 241 21.90 7.45 18.86
C ARG A 241 20.60 7.43 19.66
N GLU A 242 19.49 7.11 19.01
CA GLU A 242 18.18 7.08 19.66
C GLU A 242 18.07 5.93 20.66
N LEU A 243 18.64 4.77 20.32
CA LEU A 243 18.66 3.59 21.18
C LEU A 243 19.85 3.56 22.15
N GLN A 244 20.57 4.68 22.32
CA GLN A 244 21.80 4.73 23.10
C GLN A 244 21.54 4.25 24.53
N PHE A 245 22.43 3.36 25.02
CA PHE A 245 22.34 2.66 26.32
C PHE A 245 21.24 1.60 26.47
N ASN A 246 20.32 1.52 25.51
CA ASN A 246 19.17 0.62 25.50
C ASN A 246 19.11 -0.33 24.28
N LEU A 247 20.20 -0.47 23.53
CA LEU A 247 20.30 -1.43 22.43
C LEU A 247 19.94 -2.85 22.90
N PRO A 248 19.09 -3.57 22.14
CA PRO A 248 18.63 -4.90 22.52
C PRO A 248 19.72 -5.95 22.29
N LYS A 249 19.47 -7.18 22.74
CA LYS A 249 20.33 -8.31 22.41
C LYS A 249 20.32 -8.58 20.89
N LEU A 250 19.18 -8.42 20.24
CA LEU A 250 19.01 -8.61 18.79
C LEU A 250 18.26 -7.43 18.16
N LEU A 251 18.85 -6.83 17.13
CA LEU A 251 18.14 -5.96 16.19
C LEU A 251 17.75 -6.78 14.96
N PHE A 252 16.50 -6.68 14.50
CA PHE A 252 16.06 -7.25 13.23
C PHE A 252 15.57 -6.13 12.31
N LEU A 253 16.34 -5.85 11.26
CA LEU A 253 16.04 -4.86 10.23
C LEU A 253 15.40 -5.55 9.02
N SER A 254 14.09 -5.75 9.08
CA SER A 254 13.28 -6.31 7.99
C SER A 254 12.98 -5.23 6.94
N GLY A 255 14.04 -4.76 6.30
CA GLY A 255 13.98 -3.91 5.11
C GLY A 255 14.94 -4.42 4.04
N CYS A 256 14.59 -4.20 2.78
CA CYS A 256 15.39 -4.68 1.65
C CYS A 256 16.81 -4.09 1.70
N ARG A 257 17.84 -4.91 1.48
CA ARG A 257 19.26 -4.46 1.42
C ARG A 257 19.83 -3.89 2.73
N THR A 258 19.18 -4.05 3.88
CA THR A 258 19.74 -3.64 5.19
C THR A 258 21.03 -4.38 5.54
N GLY A 259 21.21 -5.60 5.01
CA GLY A 259 22.43 -6.40 5.09
C GLY A 259 23.24 -6.44 3.80
N TYR A 260 23.04 -5.49 2.88
CA TYR A 260 23.82 -5.37 1.64
C TYR A 260 25.08 -4.52 1.85
N SER A 261 26.20 -5.00 1.31
CA SER A 261 27.46 -4.24 1.16
C SER A 261 27.96 -4.48 -0.27
N ASP A 262 28.50 -3.43 -0.90
CA ASP A 262 29.08 -3.51 -2.24
C ASP A 262 30.52 -4.08 -2.24
N GLY A 263 31.09 -4.33 -1.05
CA GLY A 263 32.39 -4.97 -0.90
C GLY A 263 33.60 -4.06 -1.06
N ASP A 264 33.47 -2.82 -1.56
CA ASP A 264 34.65 -1.97 -1.80
C ASP A 264 34.72 -0.78 -0.84
N GLU A 265 33.63 -0.04 -0.61
CA GLU A 265 33.64 1.19 0.20
C GLU A 265 32.49 1.31 1.20
N ILE A 266 31.37 0.59 1.02
CA ILE A 266 30.14 0.79 1.80
C ILE A 266 29.89 -0.38 2.77
N LEU A 267 30.00 -0.12 4.07
CA LEU A 267 29.46 -1.00 5.09
C LEU A 267 27.94 -1.08 5.00
N SER A 268 27.40 -2.28 5.16
CA SER A 268 25.96 -2.49 5.30
C SER A 268 25.40 -1.77 6.52
N MET A 269 24.10 -1.52 6.53
CA MET A 269 23.44 -0.91 7.68
C MET A 269 23.63 -1.75 8.95
N ALA A 270 23.58 -3.08 8.81
CA ALA A 270 23.84 -4.01 9.90
C ALA A 270 25.26 -3.88 10.49
N GLU A 271 26.29 -3.80 9.64
CA GLU A 271 27.68 -3.59 10.07
C GLU A 271 27.86 -2.24 10.78
N LYS A 272 27.29 -1.16 10.24
CA LYS A 272 27.34 0.17 10.88
C LYS A 272 26.68 0.17 12.26
N LEU A 273 25.57 -0.55 12.44
CA LEU A 273 24.95 -0.69 13.77
C LEU A 273 25.81 -1.49 14.74
N LEU A 274 26.52 -2.52 14.27
CA LEU A 274 27.52 -3.22 15.09
C LEU A 274 28.66 -2.28 15.50
N GLU A 275 29.16 -1.42 14.60
CA GLU A 275 30.17 -0.41 14.94
C GLU A 275 29.70 0.53 16.06
N ASN A 276 28.42 0.90 16.01
CA ASN A 276 27.77 1.79 16.99
C ASN A 276 27.23 1.05 18.24
N GLY A 277 27.65 -0.19 18.49
CA GLY A 277 27.48 -0.87 19.78
C GLY A 277 26.41 -1.97 19.83
N ALA A 278 25.73 -2.27 18.72
CA ALA A 278 24.87 -3.45 18.65
C ALA A 278 25.71 -4.73 18.75
N LYS A 279 25.14 -5.78 19.36
CA LYS A 279 25.81 -7.09 19.49
C LYS A 279 25.47 -8.05 18.36
N ALA A 280 24.21 -8.05 17.94
CA ALA A 280 23.71 -8.87 16.85
C ALA A 280 22.66 -8.11 16.04
N VAL A 281 22.79 -8.17 14.72
CA VAL A 281 21.86 -7.55 13.77
C VAL A 281 21.49 -8.56 12.70
N LEU A 282 20.19 -8.81 12.54
CA LEU A 282 19.62 -9.59 11.46
C LEU A 282 19.11 -8.63 10.38
N GLY A 283 19.41 -8.90 9.11
CA GLY A 283 18.97 -8.06 8.00
C GLY A 283 18.94 -8.81 6.67
N TRP A 284 18.40 -8.16 5.64
CA TRP A 284 18.26 -8.74 4.30
C TRP A 284 19.36 -8.22 3.36
N GLY A 285 20.13 -9.13 2.77
CA GLY A 285 21.20 -8.80 1.83
C GLY A 285 20.71 -8.34 0.45
N GLN A 286 19.46 -8.62 0.10
CA GLN A 286 18.81 -8.29 -1.17
C GLN A 286 17.32 -8.04 -0.96
N PRO A 287 16.59 -7.54 -1.99
CA PRO A 287 15.14 -7.52 -1.97
C PRO A 287 14.56 -8.91 -1.68
N VAL A 288 13.56 -8.95 -0.81
CA VAL A 288 12.87 -10.16 -0.35
C VAL A 288 11.37 -9.99 -0.55
N ARG A 289 10.67 -11.07 -0.88
CA ARG A 289 9.20 -11.06 -0.92
C ARG A 289 8.61 -10.93 0.48
N ASP A 290 7.64 -10.03 0.65
CA ASP A 290 6.94 -9.78 1.92
C ASP A 290 6.48 -11.06 2.63
N ASN A 291 5.88 -11.99 1.88
CA ASN A 291 5.40 -13.25 2.45
C ASN A 291 6.53 -14.11 3.03
N GLU A 292 7.68 -14.19 2.36
CA GLU A 292 8.84 -14.97 2.79
C GLU A 292 9.51 -14.30 4.02
N ALA A 293 9.59 -12.97 4.02
CA ALA A 293 10.08 -12.21 5.18
C ALA A 293 9.20 -12.44 6.43
N ALA A 294 7.88 -12.33 6.25
CA ALA A 294 6.91 -12.52 7.32
C ALA A 294 6.88 -13.99 7.85
N ASP A 295 7.02 -14.98 6.97
CA ASP A 295 7.14 -16.40 7.38
C ASP A 295 8.43 -16.64 8.18
N THR A 296 9.54 -16.01 7.76
CA THR A 296 10.83 -16.06 8.46
C THR A 296 10.70 -15.52 9.88
N ALA A 297 10.13 -14.32 10.04
CA ALA A 297 9.91 -13.71 11.34
C ALA A 297 9.02 -14.59 12.23
N ALA A 298 7.93 -15.14 11.69
CA ALA A 298 7.03 -16.00 12.44
C ALA A 298 7.73 -17.27 12.97
N ILE A 299 8.57 -17.92 12.17
CA ILE A 299 9.33 -19.11 12.58
C ILE A 299 10.38 -18.73 13.63
N LEU A 300 11.11 -17.64 13.40
CA LEU A 300 12.15 -17.16 14.30
C LEU A 300 11.57 -16.89 15.70
N TYR A 301 10.49 -16.11 15.79
CA TYR A 301 9.86 -15.79 17.08
C TYR A 301 9.13 -16.98 17.71
N GLU A 302 8.59 -17.90 16.92
CA GLU A 302 8.09 -19.17 17.44
C GLU A 302 9.16 -19.93 18.22
N LYS A 303 10.37 -20.06 17.66
CA LYS A 303 11.47 -20.80 18.29
C LYS A 303 12.12 -20.03 19.44
N LEU A 304 12.40 -18.74 19.26
CA LEU A 304 12.96 -17.89 20.31
C LEU A 304 12.05 -17.84 21.54
N SER A 305 10.72 -17.72 21.36
CA SER A 305 9.77 -17.71 22.48
C SER A 305 9.70 -19.04 23.24
N GLN A 306 10.14 -20.15 22.64
CA GLN A 306 10.26 -21.45 23.31
C GLN A 306 11.59 -21.62 24.06
N GLY A 307 12.50 -20.65 23.97
CA GLY A 307 13.83 -20.68 24.55
C GLY A 307 14.85 -21.51 23.75
N PHE A 308 14.61 -21.71 22.45
CA PHE A 308 15.68 -22.14 21.55
C PHE A 308 16.70 -21.01 21.37
N THR A 309 17.94 -21.39 21.10
CA THR A 309 19.04 -20.45 20.86
C THR A 309 18.83 -19.70 19.53
N LEU A 310 19.54 -18.59 19.33
CA LEU A 310 19.43 -17.79 18.11
C LEU A 310 19.89 -18.61 16.89
N SER A 311 21.00 -19.32 17.04
CA SER A 311 21.55 -20.18 16.00
C SER A 311 20.61 -21.33 15.61
N GLU A 312 19.99 -22.01 16.59
CA GLU A 312 18.97 -23.03 16.33
C GLU A 312 17.72 -22.46 15.65
N SER A 313 17.26 -21.29 16.12
CA SER A 313 16.06 -20.64 15.60
C SER A 313 16.25 -20.21 14.13
N LEU A 314 17.44 -19.72 13.77
CA LEU A 314 17.81 -19.47 12.38
C LEU A 314 17.84 -20.76 11.57
N ALA A 315 18.48 -21.83 12.05
CA ALA A 315 18.50 -23.11 11.35
C ALA A 315 17.09 -23.63 11.03
N PHE A 316 16.15 -23.54 11.98
CA PHE A 316 14.75 -23.89 11.74
C PHE A 316 14.09 -23.02 10.67
N ALA A 317 14.35 -21.70 10.68
CA ALA A 317 13.83 -20.79 9.66
C ALA A 317 14.33 -21.19 8.27
N TYR A 318 15.64 -21.36 8.10
CA TYR A 318 16.23 -21.78 6.83
C TYR A 318 15.72 -23.13 6.32
N GLN A 319 15.67 -24.14 7.19
CA GLN A 319 15.18 -25.47 6.81
C GLN A 319 13.73 -25.44 6.35
N LYS A 320 12.88 -24.66 7.01
CA LYS A 320 11.47 -24.52 6.64
C LYS A 320 11.31 -23.76 5.31
N LEU A 321 12.05 -22.67 5.12
CA LEU A 321 12.04 -21.90 3.87
C LEU A 321 12.55 -22.74 2.67
N LEU A 322 13.62 -23.50 2.87
CA LEU A 322 14.12 -24.45 1.87
C LEU A 322 13.09 -25.54 1.55
N GLY A 323 12.45 -26.10 2.58
CA GLY A 323 11.39 -27.10 2.42
C GLY A 323 10.16 -26.58 1.68
N SER A 324 9.84 -25.29 1.82
CA SER A 324 8.77 -24.61 1.08
C SER A 324 9.20 -24.05 -0.28
N GLN A 325 10.45 -24.29 -0.71
CA GLN A 325 11.02 -23.74 -1.95
C GLN A 325 10.95 -22.21 -2.03
N ALA A 326 11.09 -21.53 -0.89
CA ALA A 326 11.21 -20.07 -0.85
C ALA A 326 12.36 -19.61 -1.75
N ARG A 327 12.22 -18.49 -2.45
CA ARG A 327 13.24 -18.03 -3.41
C ARG A 327 14.37 -17.29 -2.69
N ASP A 328 14.02 -16.50 -1.69
CA ASP A 328 14.87 -15.45 -1.14
C ASP A 328 15.42 -15.81 0.25
N TRP A 329 15.32 -17.08 0.67
CA TRP A 329 15.73 -17.57 2.00
C TRP A 329 17.16 -17.17 2.37
N HIS A 330 18.06 -17.23 1.39
CA HIS A 330 19.50 -17.03 1.52
C HIS A 330 19.88 -15.54 1.65
N CYS A 331 18.90 -14.64 1.47
CA CYS A 331 19.08 -13.20 1.66
C CYS A 331 19.10 -12.83 3.15
N LEU A 332 18.57 -13.68 4.04
CA LEU A 332 18.63 -13.44 5.48
C LEU A 332 20.09 -13.53 5.94
N ARG A 333 20.60 -12.54 6.68
CA ARG A 333 22.00 -12.49 7.12
C ARG A 333 22.08 -12.08 8.58
N LEU A 334 22.75 -12.89 9.40
CA LEU A 334 23.05 -12.57 10.79
C LEU A 334 24.47 -12.00 10.90
N TYR A 335 24.56 -10.77 11.40
CA TYR A 335 25.81 -10.07 11.71
C TYR A 335 26.00 -10.03 13.23
N VAL A 336 27.21 -10.32 13.71
CA VAL A 336 27.54 -10.32 15.14
C VAL A 336 28.89 -9.67 15.43
N ARG A 337 29.00 -9.09 16.64
CA ARG A 337 30.24 -8.51 17.18
C ARG A 337 30.40 -8.87 18.65
N GLY A 338 31.61 -9.27 19.04
CA GLY A 338 32.01 -9.58 20.43
C GLY A 338 31.39 -10.85 21.03
N SER A 339 30.06 -10.94 21.11
CA SER A 339 29.33 -12.08 21.68
C SER A 339 28.06 -12.40 20.91
N ILE A 340 27.80 -13.68 20.64
CA ILE A 340 26.52 -14.15 20.10
C ILE A 340 25.50 -14.23 21.25
N PRO A 341 24.38 -13.49 21.19
CA PRO A 341 23.30 -13.62 22.15
C PRO A 341 22.47 -14.86 21.80
N GLU A 342 22.74 -15.98 22.47
CA GLU A 342 22.08 -17.25 22.16
C GLU A 342 20.68 -17.35 22.79
N ALA A 343 20.48 -18.14 23.84
CA ALA A 343 19.15 -18.27 24.43
C ALA A 343 18.74 -16.94 25.10
N LEU A 344 17.74 -16.27 24.53
CA LEU A 344 17.21 -15.01 25.06
C LEU A 344 16.35 -15.25 26.31
N VAL A 345 15.57 -16.33 26.31
CA VAL A 345 14.66 -16.75 27.39
C VAL A 345 14.81 -18.22 27.73
N ARG A 346 14.37 -18.62 28.92
CA ARG A 346 14.52 -19.98 29.42
C ARG A 346 13.63 -20.96 28.68
N ARG A 347 14.19 -22.11 28.29
CA ARG A 347 13.45 -23.21 27.64
C ARG A 347 12.35 -23.78 28.54
N GLY A 348 11.19 -24.06 27.96
CA GLY A 348 10.07 -24.73 28.65
C GLY A 348 9.28 -23.82 29.60
N GLN A 349 9.44 -22.50 29.48
CA GLN A 349 8.73 -21.53 30.29
C GLN A 349 7.21 -21.55 30.04
N LYS A 350 6.43 -21.51 31.13
CA LYS A 350 4.95 -21.52 31.12
C LYS A 350 4.33 -20.33 31.86
N LYS A 351 5.09 -19.26 32.12
CA LYS A 351 4.54 -18.10 32.85
C LYS A 351 3.33 -17.53 32.09
N PRO A 352 2.19 -17.31 32.77
CA PRO A 352 1.03 -16.73 32.13
C PRO A 352 1.37 -15.34 31.61
N LEU A 353 1.04 -15.10 30.34
CA LEU A 353 1.12 -13.77 29.75
C LEU A 353 -0.07 -12.95 30.24
N PRO A 354 0.10 -11.64 30.48
CA PRO A 354 -1.05 -10.77 30.68
C PRO A 354 -1.97 -10.83 29.45
N PRO A 355 -3.30 -10.80 29.61
CA PRO A 355 -4.21 -10.74 28.47
C PRO A 355 -3.94 -9.45 27.70
N VAL A 356 -3.44 -9.59 26.47
CA VAL A 356 -2.94 -8.47 25.68
C VAL A 356 -4.07 -7.66 25.04
N SER A 357 -5.30 -8.20 25.00
CA SER A 357 -6.38 -7.58 24.24
C SER A 357 -7.72 -7.58 24.96
N VAL A 358 -8.54 -6.57 24.61
CA VAL A 358 -9.90 -6.37 25.12
C VAL A 358 -10.97 -6.95 24.18
N VAL A 359 -10.59 -7.67 23.11
CA VAL A 359 -11.53 -8.17 22.08
C VAL A 359 -12.72 -8.93 22.68
N ASP A 360 -12.49 -9.68 23.75
CA ASP A 360 -13.53 -10.47 24.43
C ASP A 360 -14.64 -9.58 25.03
N GLN A 361 -14.36 -8.30 25.32
CA GLN A 361 -15.35 -7.32 25.78
C GLN A 361 -16.21 -6.76 24.64
N PHE A 362 -15.82 -7.01 23.38
CA PHE A 362 -16.57 -6.63 22.18
C PHE A 362 -17.42 -7.79 21.62
N VAL A 363 -17.55 -8.88 22.37
CA VAL A 363 -18.46 -9.98 22.01
C VAL A 363 -19.91 -9.55 22.22
N ASP A 364 -20.75 -9.80 21.23
CA ASP A 364 -22.20 -9.59 21.36
C ASP A 364 -22.76 -10.57 22.41
N PRO A 365 -23.41 -10.09 23.48
CA PRO A 365 -23.80 -10.93 24.60
C PRO A 365 -24.87 -11.96 24.24
N GLU A 366 -25.70 -11.68 23.24
CA GLU A 366 -26.80 -12.54 22.79
C GLU A 366 -26.31 -13.59 21.79
N THR A 367 -25.62 -13.15 20.73
CA THR A 367 -25.20 -14.03 19.63
C THR A 367 -23.86 -14.72 19.88
N LYS A 368 -23.09 -14.27 20.88
CA LYS A 368 -21.68 -14.65 21.13
C LYS A 368 -20.74 -14.36 19.95
N TYR A 369 -21.19 -13.57 18.97
CA TYR A 369 -20.39 -13.17 17.83
C TYR A 369 -19.37 -12.09 18.21
N LEU A 370 -18.15 -12.21 17.69
CA LEU A 370 -17.11 -11.21 17.89
C LEU A 370 -17.34 -10.01 16.97
N ARG A 371 -17.68 -8.83 17.53
CA ARG A 371 -18.08 -7.65 16.73
C ARG A 371 -16.91 -6.90 16.09
N VAL A 372 -15.68 -7.30 16.38
CA VAL A 372 -14.46 -6.61 15.94
C VAL A 372 -13.46 -7.59 15.32
N ALA A 373 -12.57 -7.10 14.45
CA ALA A 373 -11.51 -7.94 13.90
C ALA A 373 -10.55 -8.44 15.01
N THR A 374 -9.89 -9.57 14.80
CA THR A 374 -8.78 -10.03 15.65
C THR A 374 -7.48 -9.39 15.19
N ARG A 375 -6.41 -9.46 16.00
CA ARG A 375 -5.12 -8.83 15.64
C ARG A 375 -4.60 -9.35 14.29
N GLU A 376 -4.86 -10.61 13.99
CA GLU A 376 -4.44 -11.26 12.73
C GLU A 376 -5.26 -10.84 11.50
N THR A 377 -6.48 -10.29 11.68
CA THR A 377 -7.38 -9.91 10.58
C THR A 377 -7.62 -8.40 10.49
N PHE A 378 -6.97 -7.62 11.35
CA PHE A 378 -6.97 -6.17 11.28
C PHE A 378 -6.09 -5.68 10.13
N ILE A 379 -6.61 -4.77 9.32
CA ILE A 379 -6.00 -4.33 8.07
C ILE A 379 -6.24 -2.84 7.92
N GLY A 380 -5.19 -2.13 7.50
CA GLY A 380 -5.27 -0.71 7.25
C GLY A 380 -5.50 0.07 8.54
N ARG A 381 -5.99 1.30 8.40
CA ARG A 381 -6.30 2.22 9.52
C ARG A 381 -5.12 2.59 10.40
N ARG A 382 -3.90 2.34 9.97
CA ARG A 382 -2.70 2.70 10.73
C ARG A 382 -2.58 4.20 10.98
N ARG A 383 -2.93 5.02 9.98
CA ARG A 383 -2.92 6.49 10.11
C ARG A 383 -3.97 6.95 11.12
N ASP A 384 -5.18 6.39 10.99
CA ASP A 384 -6.27 6.60 11.94
C ASP A 384 -5.85 6.20 13.39
N LEU A 385 -5.08 5.11 13.54
CA LEU A 385 -4.48 4.69 14.82
C LEU A 385 -3.44 5.68 15.34
N GLN A 386 -2.49 6.10 14.49
CA GLN A 386 -1.43 7.05 14.84
C GLN A 386 -2.04 8.36 15.35
N ASP A 387 -2.96 8.96 14.59
CA ASP A 387 -3.61 10.22 14.92
C ASP A 387 -4.36 10.13 16.27
N CYS A 388 -5.10 9.03 16.47
CA CYS A 388 -5.79 8.80 17.73
C CYS A 388 -4.81 8.59 18.89
N LEU A 389 -3.70 7.87 18.68
CA LEU A 389 -2.70 7.61 19.71
C LEU A 389 -1.95 8.87 20.14
N GLN A 390 -1.72 9.83 19.25
CA GLN A 390 -1.14 11.13 19.62
C GLN A 390 -2.00 11.88 20.66
N VAL A 391 -3.32 11.67 20.63
CA VAL A 391 -4.26 12.28 21.57
C VAL A 391 -4.38 11.46 22.88
N LEU A 392 -4.31 10.13 22.75
CA LEU A 392 -4.55 9.21 23.86
C LEU A 392 -3.30 8.91 24.70
N LYS A 393 -2.09 8.92 24.10
CA LYS A 393 -0.82 8.70 24.82
C LYS A 393 -0.51 9.90 25.74
N LYS A 394 0.33 9.65 26.74
CA LYS A 394 0.89 10.71 27.60
C LYS A 394 1.92 11.49 26.75
N PRO A 395 1.82 12.82 26.60
CA PRO A 395 2.91 13.58 25.99
C PRO A 395 4.09 13.57 26.97
N PHE A 396 5.19 12.95 26.55
CA PHE A 396 6.50 13.32 27.07
C PHE A 396 6.90 14.59 26.30
N ASP A 397 6.79 15.75 26.96
CA ASP A 397 7.26 17.05 26.46
C ASP A 397 6.91 17.40 24.99
N ASN A 398 5.71 17.08 24.51
CA ASN A 398 5.23 17.59 23.23
C ASN A 398 4.41 18.88 23.44
N PRO A 399 4.97 20.08 23.15
CA PRO A 399 4.25 21.36 23.28
C PRO A 399 3.07 21.52 22.31
N LYS A 400 2.88 20.59 21.37
CA LYS A 400 1.74 20.53 20.44
C LYS A 400 0.69 19.46 20.81
N ALA A 401 0.87 18.73 21.91
CA ALA A 401 -0.07 17.70 22.32
C ALA A 401 -1.47 18.30 22.52
N ILE A 402 -2.45 17.74 21.79
CA ILE A 402 -3.82 18.24 21.86
C ILE A 402 -4.44 17.78 23.18
N HIS A 403 -4.66 18.71 24.12
CA HIS A 403 -5.33 18.44 25.39
C HIS A 403 -6.84 18.18 25.16
N LYS A 404 -7.16 16.97 24.68
CA LYS A 404 -8.54 16.47 24.54
C LYS A 404 -8.84 15.47 25.65
N ALA A 405 -10.11 15.38 26.02
CA ALA A 405 -10.63 14.36 26.93
C ALA A 405 -10.57 12.95 26.32
N GLY A 406 -10.47 12.85 24.99
CA GLY A 406 -10.50 11.59 24.28
C GLY A 406 -10.63 11.73 22.77
N VAL A 407 -11.00 10.63 22.12
CA VAL A 407 -11.27 10.55 20.68
C VAL A 407 -12.75 10.19 20.43
N PHE A 408 -13.34 10.79 19.41
CA PHE A 408 -14.67 10.47 18.91
C PHE A 408 -14.52 9.95 17.47
N LEU A 409 -14.89 8.68 17.27
CA LEU A 409 -14.77 7.95 16.01
C LEU A 409 -16.14 7.90 15.33
N GLN A 410 -16.32 8.69 14.28
CA GLN A 410 -17.55 8.73 13.48
C GLN A 410 -17.40 7.91 12.20
N GLY A 411 -18.51 7.41 11.65
CA GLY A 411 -18.53 6.85 10.30
C GLY A 411 -19.57 5.76 10.09
N PHE A 412 -19.66 5.26 8.86
CA PHE A 412 -20.71 4.33 8.46
C PHE A 412 -20.68 2.99 9.23
N GLY A 413 -21.84 2.33 9.31
CA GLY A 413 -21.97 1.00 9.92
C GLY A 413 -21.09 -0.02 9.17
N GLY A 414 -20.32 -0.84 9.89
CA GLY A 414 -19.44 -1.84 9.28
C GLY A 414 -18.08 -1.35 8.78
N ASN A 415 -17.78 -0.04 8.79
CA ASN A 415 -16.48 0.51 8.36
C ASN A 415 -15.30 0.24 9.32
N GLY A 416 -15.57 -0.32 10.51
CA GLY A 416 -14.54 -0.79 11.43
C GLY A 416 -14.24 0.10 12.64
N LYS A 417 -15.13 1.04 13.01
CA LYS A 417 -14.94 1.94 14.17
C LYS A 417 -14.68 1.21 15.49
N SER A 418 -15.52 0.23 15.85
CA SER A 418 -15.34 -0.59 17.04
C SER A 418 -14.05 -1.41 16.98
N THR A 419 -13.65 -1.83 15.78
CA THR A 419 -12.38 -2.53 15.56
C THR A 419 -11.18 -1.59 15.79
N LEU A 420 -11.25 -0.35 15.31
CA LEU A 420 -10.25 0.69 15.56
C LEU A 420 -10.14 0.99 17.06
N ALA A 421 -11.27 1.16 17.76
CA ALA A 421 -11.31 1.35 19.22
C ALA A 421 -10.68 0.18 19.99
N ALA A 422 -10.99 -1.07 19.60
CA ALA A 422 -10.37 -2.26 20.19
C ALA A 422 -8.85 -2.28 19.98
N ARG A 423 -8.36 -1.85 18.80
CA ARG A 423 -6.92 -1.76 18.53
C ARG A 423 -6.23 -0.66 19.32
N LEU A 424 -6.86 0.51 19.47
CA LEU A 424 -6.34 1.57 20.35
C LEU A 424 -6.16 1.06 21.79
N CYS A 425 -7.07 0.21 22.28
CA CYS A 425 -6.93 -0.42 23.59
C CYS A 425 -5.71 -1.36 23.65
N ASP A 426 -5.45 -2.14 22.61
CA ASP A 426 -4.28 -3.04 22.53
C ASP A 426 -2.96 -2.23 22.55
N ARG A 427 -2.96 -1.02 21.99
CA ARG A 427 -1.79 -0.12 21.91
C ARG A 427 -1.58 0.73 23.17
N LEU A 428 -2.52 0.69 24.12
CA LEU A 428 -2.45 1.39 25.41
C LEU A 428 -2.42 0.38 26.57
N PRO A 429 -1.39 -0.49 26.68
CA PRO A 429 -1.36 -1.59 27.64
C PRO A 429 -1.42 -1.12 29.09
N ASP A 430 -0.84 0.04 29.40
CA ASP A 430 -0.73 0.59 30.76
C ASP A 430 -2.06 1.19 31.30
N TYR A 431 -3.09 1.27 30.45
CA TYR A 431 -4.41 1.76 30.85
C TYR A 431 -5.31 0.65 31.39
N THR A 432 -6.11 1.00 32.40
CA THR A 432 -7.25 0.20 32.84
C THR A 432 -8.44 0.46 31.90
N LYS A 433 -8.79 -0.52 31.06
CA LYS A 433 -9.87 -0.40 30.07
C LYS A 433 -11.23 -0.79 30.64
N LEU A 434 -12.24 0.03 30.35
CA LEU A 434 -13.65 -0.23 30.69
C LEU A 434 -14.52 0.04 29.46
N VAL A 435 -15.29 -0.97 29.02
CA VAL A 435 -16.12 -0.89 27.79
C VAL A 435 -17.60 -0.91 28.16
N TRP A 436 -18.37 0.02 27.59
CA TRP A 436 -19.82 0.02 27.55
C TRP A 436 -20.28 -0.15 26.11
N HIS A 437 -21.21 -1.08 25.88
CA HIS A 437 -21.82 -1.32 24.58
C HIS A 437 -23.24 -0.73 24.57
N GLN A 438 -23.54 0.11 23.58
CA GLN A 438 -24.80 0.81 23.39
C GLN A 438 -25.13 1.77 24.53
N GLN A 439 -26.14 1.46 25.35
CA GLN A 439 -26.69 2.39 26.34
C GLN A 439 -25.77 2.53 27.56
N ILE A 440 -25.57 3.76 28.02
CA ILE A 440 -24.91 4.07 29.28
C ILE A 440 -25.83 4.92 30.16
N ASP A 441 -25.89 4.54 31.43
CA ASP A 441 -26.55 5.31 32.49
C ASP A 441 -25.65 5.39 33.73
N GLN A 442 -26.05 6.25 34.67
CA GLN A 442 -25.29 6.47 35.89
C GLN A 442 -25.14 5.19 36.73
N PRO A 443 -26.18 4.35 36.95
CA PRO A 443 -26.04 3.07 37.64
C PRO A 443 -24.99 2.14 37.01
N SER A 444 -25.02 1.97 35.69
CA SER A 444 -24.09 1.11 34.95
C SER A 444 -22.65 1.60 35.05
N LEU A 445 -22.44 2.92 34.93
CA LEU A 445 -21.12 3.56 35.11
C LEU A 445 -20.58 3.32 36.52
N VAL A 446 -21.36 3.66 37.54
CA VAL A 446 -20.98 3.53 38.95
C VAL A 446 -20.69 2.07 39.33
N ASN A 447 -21.57 1.15 38.94
CA ASN A 447 -21.40 -0.28 39.23
C ASN A 447 -20.13 -0.87 38.60
N THR A 448 -19.78 -0.43 37.39
CA THR A 448 -18.61 -0.92 36.67
C THR A 448 -17.32 -0.40 37.28
N LEU A 449 -17.27 0.89 37.63
CA LEU A 449 -16.13 1.48 38.35
C LEU A 449 -15.98 0.87 39.75
N ALA A 450 -17.08 0.72 40.50
CA ALA A 450 -17.05 0.17 41.86
C ALA A 450 -16.45 -1.25 41.93
N LYS A 451 -16.62 -2.07 40.88
CA LYS A 451 -16.01 -3.43 40.79
C LYS A 451 -14.48 -3.40 40.74
N LYS A 452 -13.86 -2.29 40.34
CA LYS A 452 -12.40 -2.12 40.25
C LYS A 452 -11.79 -1.41 41.44
N LEU A 453 -12.61 -0.89 42.36
CA LEU A 453 -12.20 -0.09 43.50
C LEU A 453 -12.15 -0.93 44.79
N ASP A 454 -11.30 -0.51 45.74
CA ASP A 454 -11.33 -1.05 47.10
C ASP A 454 -12.52 -0.50 47.92
N ARG A 455 -12.69 -0.97 49.16
CA ARG A 455 -13.86 -0.61 49.97
C ARG A 455 -13.93 0.89 50.32
N PRO A 456 -12.85 1.57 50.76
CA PRO A 456 -12.84 3.02 50.97
C PRO A 456 -13.15 3.82 49.70
N GLN A 457 -12.54 3.47 48.57
CA GLN A 457 -12.75 4.17 47.29
C GLN A 457 -14.18 3.99 46.77
N ARG A 458 -14.76 2.79 46.94
CA ARG A 458 -16.18 2.54 46.62
C ARG A 458 -17.11 3.44 47.42
N GLN A 459 -16.78 3.74 48.68
CA GLN A 459 -17.62 4.60 49.51
C GLN A 459 -17.66 6.04 48.98
N ILE A 460 -16.54 6.53 48.44
CA ILE A 460 -16.44 7.85 47.78
C ILE A 460 -17.33 7.88 46.54
N LEU A 461 -17.23 6.86 45.67
CA LEU A 461 -18.02 6.80 44.43
C LEU A 461 -19.54 6.69 44.70
N LEU A 462 -19.91 6.06 45.80
CA LEU A 462 -21.31 5.81 46.20
C LEU A 462 -21.91 6.91 47.08
N ASP A 463 -21.14 7.94 47.45
CA ASP A 463 -21.68 9.04 48.26
C ASP A 463 -22.79 9.76 47.49
N SER A 464 -24.01 9.75 48.03
CA SER A 464 -25.16 10.41 47.40
C SER A 464 -25.25 11.89 47.76
N ASN A 465 -24.41 12.39 48.66
CA ASN A 465 -24.41 13.79 49.10
C ASN A 465 -23.51 14.69 48.23
N GLU A 466 -22.75 14.10 47.30
CA GLU A 466 -21.84 14.81 46.40
C GLU A 466 -22.27 14.60 44.94
N ASP A 467 -22.09 15.62 44.11
CA ASP A 467 -22.42 15.55 42.69
C ASP A 467 -21.53 14.55 41.94
N LEU A 468 -22.07 13.94 40.87
CA LEU A 468 -21.41 12.86 40.14
C LEU A 468 -20.01 13.24 39.63
N ASP A 469 -19.83 14.48 39.21
CA ASP A 469 -18.57 15.03 38.69
C ASP A 469 -17.44 14.99 39.73
N TYR A 470 -17.66 15.49 40.95
CA TYR A 470 -16.68 15.44 42.04
C TYR A 470 -16.37 14.01 42.48
N ARG A 471 -17.38 13.14 42.57
CA ARG A 471 -17.16 11.72 42.89
C ARG A 471 -16.29 11.01 41.87
N LEU A 472 -16.52 11.28 40.58
CA LEU A 472 -15.71 10.74 39.49
C LEU A 472 -14.29 11.28 39.55
N LYS A 473 -14.12 12.59 39.77
CA LYS A 473 -12.82 13.24 39.90
C LYS A 473 -12.00 12.65 41.05
N ASN A 474 -12.61 12.43 42.21
CA ASN A 474 -11.97 11.78 43.36
C ASN A 474 -11.53 10.34 43.05
N VAL A 475 -12.35 9.57 42.34
CA VAL A 475 -12.00 8.21 41.90
C VAL A 475 -10.87 8.23 40.85
N PHE A 476 -10.89 9.18 39.92
CA PHE A 476 -9.86 9.31 38.91
C PHE A 476 -8.52 9.70 39.53
N ASP A 477 -8.51 10.63 40.50
CA ASP A 477 -7.33 10.98 41.29
C ASP A 477 -6.68 9.73 41.93
N VAL A 478 -7.49 8.81 42.47
CA VAL A 478 -6.99 7.55 43.03
C VAL A 478 -6.33 6.67 41.97
N PHE A 479 -6.98 6.43 40.83
CA PHE A 479 -6.39 5.65 39.73
C PHE A 479 -5.11 6.30 39.18
N GLY A 480 -5.09 7.63 39.11
CA GLY A 480 -3.94 8.42 38.73
C GLY A 480 -2.74 8.25 39.68
N GLN A 481 -2.98 8.32 40.99
CA GLN A 481 -1.95 8.09 42.03
C GLN A 481 -1.37 6.68 41.97
N LEU A 482 -2.16 5.70 41.55
CA LEU A 482 -1.71 4.31 41.33
C LEU A 482 -0.98 4.12 39.99
N ASN A 483 -0.80 5.17 39.19
CA ASN A 483 -0.28 5.14 37.83
C ASN A 483 -1.03 4.15 36.93
N GLN A 484 -2.35 4.03 37.13
CA GLN A 484 -3.26 3.17 36.37
C GLN A 484 -4.36 4.03 35.72
N PRO A 485 -4.01 4.88 34.73
CA PRO A 485 -5.00 5.74 34.09
C PRO A 485 -6.14 4.91 33.48
N LEU A 486 -7.33 5.49 33.47
CA LEU A 486 -8.53 4.85 32.93
C LEU A 486 -8.67 5.16 31.44
N LEU A 487 -8.98 4.14 30.65
CA LEU A 487 -9.47 4.27 29.28
C LEU A 487 -10.92 3.80 29.26
N LEU A 488 -11.83 4.73 29.03
CA LEU A 488 -13.27 4.48 29.02
C LEU A 488 -13.73 4.38 27.56
N ILE A 489 -14.45 3.34 27.18
CA ILE A 489 -14.89 3.10 25.81
C ILE A 489 -16.42 3.06 25.78
N LEU A 490 -17.03 3.97 25.02
CA LEU A 490 -18.46 4.02 24.75
C LEU A 490 -18.68 3.59 23.29
N ASP A 491 -18.99 2.32 23.09
CA ASP A 491 -19.12 1.70 21.77
C ASP A 491 -20.59 1.68 21.31
N ASP A 492 -20.84 1.99 20.04
CA ASP A 492 -22.18 2.20 19.46
C ASP A 492 -22.99 3.27 20.22
N PHE A 493 -22.39 4.46 20.37
CA PHE A 493 -22.94 5.53 21.21
C PHE A 493 -24.24 6.15 20.67
N GLU A 494 -24.63 5.88 19.43
CA GLU A 494 -25.89 6.35 18.83
C GLU A 494 -27.13 5.95 19.64
N PHE A 495 -27.06 4.87 20.42
CA PHE A 495 -28.14 4.44 21.33
C PHE A 495 -28.40 5.42 22.48
N ASN A 496 -27.50 6.38 22.71
CA ASN A 496 -27.61 7.43 23.72
C ASN A 496 -28.07 8.77 23.14
N LEU A 497 -28.36 8.79 21.84
CA LEU A 497 -28.83 9.98 21.13
C LEU A 497 -30.34 9.93 20.91
N GLU A 498 -30.94 11.11 20.78
CA GLU A 498 -32.32 11.27 20.35
C GLU A 498 -32.40 12.41 19.32
N CYS A 499 -33.37 12.31 18.41
CA CYS A 499 -33.67 13.35 17.44
C CYS A 499 -34.98 14.00 17.88
N PRO A 500 -34.97 15.24 18.40
CA PRO A 500 -36.19 15.98 18.64
C PRO A 500 -36.87 16.13 17.28
N SER A 501 -38.15 15.76 17.19
CA SER A 501 -38.91 15.58 15.93
C SER A 501 -39.10 16.84 15.06
N SER A 502 -38.32 17.90 15.30
CA SER A 502 -38.26 19.16 14.54
C SER A 502 -36.85 19.74 14.37
N SER A 503 -35.85 19.24 15.10
CA SER A 503 -34.45 19.64 14.92
C SER A 503 -33.74 18.48 14.25
N ASP A 504 -33.37 18.65 12.99
CA ASP A 504 -32.64 17.68 12.17
C ASP A 504 -31.33 17.14 12.80
N ASP A 505 -30.90 17.73 13.93
CA ASP A 505 -29.66 17.45 14.66
C ASP A 505 -29.91 16.43 15.78
N TYR A 506 -29.04 15.42 15.89
CA TYR A 506 -29.03 14.53 17.05
C TYR A 506 -28.58 15.29 18.31
N ILE A 507 -29.22 15.01 19.44
CA ILE A 507 -28.81 15.48 20.76
C ILE A 507 -28.64 14.31 21.72
N LEU A 508 -27.97 14.55 22.84
CA LEU A 508 -27.86 13.58 23.93
C LEU A 508 -29.21 13.39 24.61
N LYS A 509 -29.58 12.14 24.91
CA LYS A 509 -30.73 11.84 25.78
C LYS A 509 -30.58 12.53 27.14
N ALA A 510 -31.70 12.96 27.72
CA ALA A 510 -31.74 13.75 28.95
C ALA A 510 -30.90 13.18 30.11
N GLY A 511 -30.89 11.86 30.31
CA GLY A 511 -30.08 11.22 31.37
C GLY A 511 -28.59 11.10 31.05
N VAL A 512 -28.21 11.12 29.77
CA VAL A 512 -26.82 10.91 29.32
C VAL A 512 -26.05 12.24 29.27
N ALA A 513 -26.73 13.35 28.94
CA ALA A 513 -26.12 14.67 28.89
C ALA A 513 -25.33 15.07 30.17
N PRO A 514 -25.91 15.00 31.39
CA PRO A 514 -25.16 15.29 32.61
C PRO A 514 -24.06 14.27 32.90
N LEU A 515 -24.26 13.00 32.54
CA LEU A 515 -23.27 11.94 32.74
C LEU A 515 -22.02 12.16 31.88
N LEU A 516 -22.18 12.44 30.59
CA LEU A 516 -21.06 12.69 29.69
C LEU A 516 -20.32 13.99 30.11
N LYS A 517 -21.07 15.02 30.52
CA LYS A 517 -20.49 16.24 31.07
C LYS A 517 -19.61 15.95 32.30
N ALA A 518 -20.11 15.15 33.24
CA ALA A 518 -19.37 14.78 34.46
C ALA A 518 -18.10 13.97 34.16
N LEU A 519 -18.18 13.02 33.22
CA LEU A 519 -17.01 12.24 32.76
C LEU A 519 -15.94 13.15 32.14
N VAL A 520 -16.33 14.00 31.18
CA VAL A 520 -15.39 14.90 30.50
C VAL A 520 -14.76 15.88 31.49
N TRP A 521 -15.56 16.46 32.38
CA TRP A 521 -15.07 17.36 33.42
C TRP A 521 -14.07 16.66 34.34
N ALA A 522 -14.39 15.47 34.86
CA ALA A 522 -13.49 14.73 35.73
C ALA A 522 -12.15 14.39 35.05
N ILE A 523 -12.17 14.02 33.76
CA ILE A 523 -10.93 13.80 32.98
C ILE A 523 -10.09 15.08 32.92
N GLN A 524 -10.72 16.23 32.65
CA GLN A 524 -10.03 17.50 32.44
C GLN A 524 -9.49 18.15 33.72
N GLU A 525 -10.17 17.94 34.85
CA GLU A 525 -9.76 18.48 36.15
C GLU A 525 -8.65 17.66 36.81
N THR A 526 -8.48 16.40 36.42
CA THR A 526 -7.35 15.60 36.89
C THR A 526 -6.09 15.89 36.09
N ASN A 527 -4.95 16.00 36.75
CA ASN A 527 -3.64 16.08 36.08
C ASN A 527 -3.14 14.70 35.58
N TYR A 528 -4.03 13.71 35.50
CA TYR A 528 -3.73 12.34 35.11
C TYR A 528 -4.31 12.04 33.73
N TYR A 529 -3.73 11.05 33.06
CA TYR A 529 -4.01 10.77 31.65
C TYR A 529 -5.23 9.88 31.43
N HIS A 530 -6.34 10.12 32.14
CA HIS A 530 -7.61 9.45 31.85
C HIS A 530 -8.09 9.85 30.45
N ARG A 531 -8.70 8.91 29.71
CA ARG A 531 -9.15 9.15 28.33
C ARG A 531 -10.47 8.44 28.03
N LEU A 532 -11.23 9.00 27.10
CA LEU A 532 -12.46 8.42 26.57
C LEU A 532 -12.29 8.08 25.08
N ILE A 533 -12.88 6.96 24.64
CA ILE A 533 -13.05 6.60 23.23
C ILE A 533 -14.55 6.46 23.02
N ILE A 534 -15.12 7.22 22.09
CA ILE A 534 -16.51 7.09 21.70
C ILE A 534 -16.55 6.60 20.26
N THR A 535 -17.30 5.55 19.97
CA THR A 535 -17.63 5.18 18.59
C THR A 535 -19.08 5.51 18.32
N SER A 536 -19.39 6.13 17.18
CA SER A 536 -20.77 6.31 16.77
C SER A 536 -20.92 6.37 15.26
N ARG A 537 -22.12 6.03 14.76
CA ARG A 537 -22.48 6.27 13.36
C ARG A 537 -22.78 7.74 13.08
N TYR A 538 -23.31 8.45 14.06
CA TYR A 538 -23.79 9.82 13.92
C TYR A 538 -22.98 10.77 14.79
N THR A 539 -22.78 12.00 14.32
CA THR A 539 -22.41 13.09 15.22
C THR A 539 -23.65 13.61 15.96
N PHE A 540 -23.44 14.46 16.96
CA PHE A 540 -24.51 15.06 17.75
C PHE A 540 -24.15 16.47 18.20
N LYS A 541 -25.16 17.33 18.36
CA LYS A 541 -24.97 18.71 18.79
C LYS A 541 -24.72 18.77 20.29
N SER A 542 -23.47 19.04 20.66
CA SER A 542 -23.08 19.28 22.04
C SER A 542 -21.77 20.07 22.11
N PRO A 543 -21.66 21.08 22.99
CA PRO A 543 -20.38 21.77 23.23
C PRO A 543 -19.30 20.84 23.82
N LEU A 544 -19.69 19.64 24.26
CA LEU A 544 -18.73 18.63 24.74
C LEU A 544 -17.88 18.05 23.61
N LEU A 545 -18.36 18.03 22.36
CA LEU A 545 -17.59 17.48 21.23
C LEU A 545 -16.28 18.24 20.98
N ASP A 546 -16.22 19.54 21.27
CA ASP A 546 -14.99 20.34 21.19
C ASP A 546 -13.88 19.82 22.11
N LYS A 547 -14.22 19.00 23.11
CA LYS A 547 -13.27 18.36 24.03
C LYS A 547 -12.69 17.07 23.49
N PHE A 548 -13.11 16.61 22.32
CA PHE A 548 -12.61 15.40 21.67
C PHE A 548 -11.76 15.74 20.44
N TYR A 549 -10.87 14.82 20.08
CA TYR A 549 -10.35 14.74 18.72
C TYR A 549 -11.39 13.99 17.88
N HIS A 550 -11.90 14.65 16.84
CA HIS A 550 -12.92 14.10 15.99
C HIS A 550 -12.26 13.43 14.78
N LEU A 551 -12.31 12.10 14.71
CA LEU A 551 -12.00 11.39 13.49
C LEU A 551 -13.29 11.29 12.67
N GLU A 552 -13.47 12.26 11.78
CA GLU A 552 -14.64 12.37 10.93
C GLU A 552 -14.66 11.27 9.88
N SER A 553 -15.76 10.52 9.86
CA SER A 553 -16.12 9.58 8.79
C SER A 553 -15.03 8.57 8.41
N LEU A 554 -14.84 7.54 9.23
CA LEU A 554 -13.95 6.41 8.91
C LEU A 554 -14.36 5.79 7.55
N PRO A 555 -13.58 5.98 6.46
CA PRO A 555 -14.07 5.74 5.10
C PRO A 555 -14.08 4.26 4.75
N SER A 556 -14.86 3.81 3.78
CA SER A 556 -14.81 2.42 3.28
C SER A 556 -13.45 2.07 2.64
N PHE A 557 -13.16 0.79 2.41
CA PHE A 557 -11.95 0.36 1.68
C PHE A 557 -12.03 0.58 0.17
N LYS A 558 -13.16 1.07 -0.36
CA LYS A 558 -13.35 1.29 -1.80
C LYS A 558 -12.25 2.18 -2.41
N TYR A 559 -11.71 3.11 -1.63
CA TYR A 559 -10.71 4.10 -2.07
C TYR A 559 -9.34 3.92 -1.45
N LYS A 560 -9.14 2.79 -0.76
CA LYS A 560 -7.83 2.37 -0.29
C LYS A 560 -7.55 1.03 -0.95
N GLU A 561 -7.22 1.07 -2.25
CA GLU A 561 -7.06 -0.15 -3.07
C GLU A 561 -6.12 -1.16 -2.41
N SER A 562 -5.01 -0.68 -1.85
CA SER A 562 -4.08 -1.51 -1.08
C SER A 562 -4.73 -2.18 0.15
N ASP A 563 -5.54 -1.46 0.93
CA ASP A 563 -6.25 -2.02 2.09
C ASP A 563 -7.36 -3.00 1.65
N LEU A 564 -8.06 -2.70 0.55
CA LEU A 564 -9.05 -3.61 -0.04
C LEU A 564 -8.39 -4.89 -0.52
N GLU A 565 -7.30 -4.81 -1.27
CA GLU A 565 -6.54 -5.98 -1.71
C GLU A 565 -6.05 -6.82 -0.52
N LYS A 566 -5.45 -6.19 0.48
CA LYS A 566 -5.03 -6.85 1.73
C LYS A 566 -6.20 -7.57 2.38
N LYS A 567 -7.39 -6.97 2.39
CA LYS A 567 -8.63 -7.57 2.90
C LYS A 567 -9.06 -8.79 2.09
N LEU A 568 -9.17 -8.65 0.78
CA LEU A 568 -9.60 -9.72 -0.12
C LEU A 568 -8.66 -10.92 -0.06
N ARG A 569 -7.34 -10.70 0.03
CA ARG A 569 -6.36 -11.79 0.19
C ARG A 569 -6.61 -12.68 1.41
N ARG A 570 -7.19 -12.12 2.48
CA ARG A 570 -7.50 -12.85 3.74
C ARG A 570 -8.90 -13.47 3.74
N LEU A 571 -9.71 -13.24 2.72
CA LEU A 571 -11.05 -13.80 2.57
C LEU A 571 -11.00 -14.98 1.59
N GLU A 572 -11.11 -16.21 2.11
CA GLU A 572 -10.89 -17.45 1.35
C GLU A 572 -11.66 -17.52 0.03
N HIS A 573 -12.95 -17.21 0.02
CA HIS A 573 -13.77 -17.35 -1.19
C HIS A 573 -13.47 -16.25 -2.22
N PHE A 574 -13.03 -15.06 -1.76
CA PHE A 574 -12.53 -14.01 -2.65
C PHE A 574 -11.15 -14.32 -3.24
N SER A 575 -10.26 -14.97 -2.48
CA SER A 575 -8.87 -15.18 -2.90
C SER A 575 -8.57 -16.56 -3.49
N SER A 576 -9.44 -17.56 -3.32
CA SER A 576 -9.18 -18.96 -3.72
C SER A 576 -9.04 -19.18 -5.23
N GLY A 577 -9.56 -18.27 -6.06
CA GLY A 577 -9.68 -18.46 -7.51
C GLY A 577 -10.68 -19.56 -7.92
N LYS A 578 -11.44 -20.13 -6.98
CA LYS A 578 -12.44 -21.18 -7.24
C LYS A 578 -13.81 -20.62 -7.61
N ILE A 579 -14.11 -19.40 -7.18
CA ILE A 579 -15.36 -18.71 -7.47
C ILE A 579 -15.23 -17.97 -8.79
N ASP A 580 -16.29 -18.00 -9.61
CA ASP A 580 -16.32 -17.28 -10.88
C ASP A 580 -16.10 -15.77 -10.66
N LYS A 581 -15.31 -15.15 -11.54
CA LYS A 581 -14.99 -13.72 -11.47
C LYS A 581 -16.24 -12.85 -11.50
N SER A 582 -17.29 -13.24 -12.22
CA SER A 582 -18.53 -12.47 -12.30
C SER A 582 -19.22 -12.36 -10.94
N TYR A 583 -19.22 -13.43 -10.13
CA TYR A 583 -19.79 -13.41 -8.79
C TYR A 583 -18.94 -12.59 -7.82
N ILE A 584 -17.61 -12.66 -7.96
CA ILE A 584 -16.70 -11.82 -7.19
C ILE A 584 -16.95 -10.34 -7.47
N GLU A 585 -17.04 -9.95 -8.74
CA GLU A 585 -17.32 -8.57 -9.15
C GLU A 585 -18.67 -8.07 -8.59
N ARG A 586 -19.74 -8.87 -8.72
CA ARG A 586 -21.06 -8.57 -8.14
C ARG A 586 -20.99 -8.38 -6.62
N ALA A 587 -20.30 -9.28 -5.91
CA ALA A 587 -20.12 -9.18 -4.47
C ALA A 587 -19.31 -7.93 -4.07
N LEU A 588 -18.27 -7.57 -4.82
CA LEU A 588 -17.50 -6.34 -4.59
C LEU A 588 -18.34 -5.08 -4.80
N THR A 589 -19.16 -5.05 -5.85
CA THR A 589 -20.10 -3.96 -6.10
C THR A 589 -21.14 -3.82 -4.99
N LEU A 590 -21.70 -4.93 -4.50
CA LEU A 590 -22.63 -4.91 -3.37
C LEU A 590 -21.98 -4.45 -2.06
N ALA A 591 -20.74 -4.87 -1.82
CA ALA A 591 -20.02 -4.53 -0.62
C ALA A 591 -19.62 -3.05 -0.57
N ASP A 592 -19.33 -2.48 -1.74
CA ASP A 592 -18.87 -1.11 -1.91
C ASP A 592 -17.72 -0.72 -0.97
N GLY A 593 -16.78 -1.66 -0.77
CA GLY A 593 -15.64 -1.49 0.12
C GLY A 593 -15.95 -1.56 1.63
N ASN A 594 -17.18 -1.85 2.04
CA ASN A 594 -17.53 -2.03 3.45
C ASN A 594 -16.87 -3.32 4.01
N PRO A 595 -15.94 -3.20 4.98
CA PRO A 595 -15.17 -4.35 5.46
C PRO A 595 -16.02 -5.47 6.07
N ARG A 596 -17.07 -5.12 6.84
CA ARG A 596 -17.95 -6.09 7.49
C ARG A 596 -18.85 -6.79 6.48
N LEU A 597 -19.32 -6.07 5.46
CA LEU A 597 -20.12 -6.66 4.39
C LEU A 597 -19.28 -7.61 3.52
N LEU A 598 -18.02 -7.27 3.24
CA LEU A 598 -17.09 -8.18 2.56
C LEU A 598 -16.90 -9.50 3.32
N GLU A 599 -16.69 -9.44 4.64
CA GLU A 599 -16.58 -10.64 5.48
C GLU A 599 -17.85 -11.49 5.44
N TRP A 600 -19.02 -10.84 5.53
CA TRP A 600 -20.29 -11.53 5.49
C TRP A 600 -20.57 -12.19 4.13
N LEU A 601 -20.34 -11.47 3.03
CA LEU A 601 -20.48 -12.02 1.67
C LEU A 601 -19.55 -13.21 1.48
N ASN A 602 -18.31 -13.14 1.97
CA ASN A 602 -17.37 -14.26 1.95
C ASN A 602 -17.91 -15.49 2.70
N ASN A 603 -18.46 -15.28 3.90
CA ASN A 603 -18.79 -16.38 4.81
C ASN A 603 -20.18 -16.99 4.57
N GLU A 604 -21.15 -16.20 4.08
CA GLU A 604 -22.57 -16.60 4.01
C GLU A 604 -23.10 -16.71 2.57
N VAL A 605 -22.47 -16.03 1.60
CA VAL A 605 -22.96 -15.96 0.21
C VAL A 605 -22.04 -16.73 -0.71
N LEU A 606 -20.77 -16.36 -0.79
CA LEU A 606 -19.79 -17.01 -1.67
C LEU A 606 -19.41 -18.43 -1.24
N SER A 607 -19.64 -18.76 0.03
CA SER A 607 -19.50 -20.12 0.57
C SER A 607 -20.69 -21.03 0.25
N SER A 608 -21.79 -20.47 -0.27
CA SER A 608 -23.05 -21.18 -0.46
C SER A 608 -23.12 -21.89 -1.82
N GLY A 609 -23.96 -22.93 -1.90
CA GLY A 609 -24.19 -23.67 -3.17
C GLY A 609 -25.09 -22.95 -4.18
N ASP A 610 -25.68 -21.80 -3.83
CA ASP A 610 -26.63 -21.04 -4.64
C ASP A 610 -26.28 -19.55 -4.65
N ILE A 611 -25.06 -19.26 -5.12
CA ILE A 611 -24.47 -17.91 -5.11
C ILE A 611 -25.32 -16.94 -5.94
N ASP A 612 -25.75 -17.37 -7.12
CA ASP A 612 -26.45 -16.52 -8.08
C ASP A 612 -27.81 -16.06 -7.56
N ALA A 613 -28.64 -16.97 -7.05
CA ALA A 613 -29.96 -16.62 -6.54
C ALA A 613 -29.88 -15.69 -5.32
N LYS A 614 -28.92 -15.91 -4.42
CA LYS A 614 -28.69 -15.02 -3.27
C LYS A 614 -28.28 -13.62 -3.73
N LEU A 615 -27.25 -13.50 -4.57
CA LEU A 615 -26.79 -12.21 -5.08
C LEU A 615 -27.92 -11.48 -5.83
N GLN A 616 -28.67 -12.20 -6.68
CA GLN A 616 -29.80 -11.63 -7.41
C GLN A 616 -30.92 -11.15 -6.48
N SER A 617 -31.20 -11.88 -5.39
CA SER A 617 -32.20 -11.46 -4.39
C SER A 617 -31.80 -10.18 -3.66
N PHE A 618 -30.50 -10.00 -3.40
CA PHE A 618 -29.98 -8.79 -2.79
C PHE A 618 -30.04 -7.63 -3.79
N GLU A 619 -29.49 -7.79 -4.99
CA GLU A 619 -29.46 -6.78 -6.06
C GLU A 619 -30.86 -6.23 -6.40
N ASN A 620 -31.86 -7.10 -6.42
CA ASN A 620 -33.26 -6.74 -6.70
C ASN A 620 -34.01 -6.22 -5.46
N GLY A 621 -33.38 -6.24 -4.29
CA GLY A 621 -33.96 -5.77 -3.02
C GLY A 621 -35.06 -6.66 -2.45
N SER A 622 -35.20 -7.92 -2.89
CA SER A 622 -36.20 -8.86 -2.37
C SER A 622 -35.79 -9.50 -1.04
N ASP A 623 -34.49 -9.62 -0.77
CA ASP A 623 -33.96 -9.99 0.55
C ASP A 623 -33.11 -8.85 1.14
N VAL A 624 -33.59 -8.34 2.27
CA VAL A 624 -32.99 -7.22 3.01
C VAL A 624 -32.56 -7.60 4.42
N THR A 625 -32.68 -8.89 4.78
CA THR A 625 -32.46 -9.40 6.15
C THR A 625 -31.01 -9.28 6.61
N TRP A 626 -30.08 -9.15 5.68
CA TRP A 626 -28.67 -8.96 5.97
C TRP A 626 -28.37 -7.55 6.52
N ARG A 627 -29.21 -6.55 6.25
CA ARG A 627 -29.00 -5.15 6.66
C ARG A 627 -28.84 -5.03 8.17
N ASP A 628 -29.71 -5.70 8.92
CA ASP A 628 -29.73 -5.77 10.38
C ASP A 628 -28.44 -6.28 10.99
N LYS A 629 -27.78 -7.16 10.27
CA LYS A 629 -26.58 -7.86 10.74
C LYS A 629 -25.31 -7.07 10.46
N ILE A 630 -25.35 -6.09 9.54
CA ILE A 630 -24.14 -5.49 8.96
C ILE A 630 -24.14 -3.96 9.05
N VAL A 631 -25.21 -3.29 8.61
CA VAL A 631 -25.23 -1.84 8.34
C VAL A 631 -26.15 -1.07 9.29
N TRP A 632 -27.40 -1.52 9.47
CA TRP A 632 -28.45 -0.85 10.25
C TRP A 632 -29.35 -1.87 10.93
N ARG A 633 -29.52 -1.81 12.26
CA ARG A 633 -30.45 -2.70 12.98
C ARG A 633 -31.87 -2.16 12.86
N LEU A 634 -32.87 -2.98 12.50
CA LEU A 634 -34.30 -2.65 12.36
C LEU A 634 -34.90 -1.94 13.59
N GLU A 635 -34.34 -2.15 14.78
CA GLU A 635 -34.72 -1.48 16.04
C GLU A 635 -34.30 0.00 16.08
N GLU A 636 -33.33 0.39 15.26
CA GLU A 636 -32.92 1.77 14.96
C GLU A 636 -33.84 2.43 13.93
N LYS A 637 -35.03 1.84 13.70
CA LYS A 637 -36.06 2.23 12.72
C LYS A 637 -36.00 3.74 12.47
N PRO A 638 -35.55 4.16 11.30
CA PRO A 638 -35.19 5.54 11.12
C PRO A 638 -36.43 6.42 11.12
N GLN A 639 -36.53 7.27 12.14
CA GLN A 639 -36.90 8.67 11.90
C GLN A 639 -35.86 9.37 10.99
N LEU A 640 -34.76 8.70 10.60
CA LEU A 640 -33.63 9.28 9.89
C LEU A 640 -33.94 9.86 8.50
N LEU A 641 -34.99 9.45 7.79
CA LEU A 641 -35.24 9.93 6.43
C LEU A 641 -36.75 10.01 6.12
N THR A 642 -37.49 10.84 6.85
CA THR A 642 -38.77 11.39 6.34
C THR A 642 -38.56 12.71 5.60
N ASP A 643 -37.30 13.13 5.45
CA ASP A 643 -36.92 14.39 4.81
C ASP A 643 -36.54 14.15 3.35
N GLU A 644 -37.51 14.44 2.47
CA GLU A 644 -37.38 14.30 1.03
C GLU A 644 -36.20 15.10 0.46
N ALA A 645 -35.86 16.25 1.05
CA ALA A 645 -34.74 17.07 0.58
C ALA A 645 -33.39 16.43 0.92
N LEU A 646 -33.26 15.83 2.12
CA LEU A 646 -32.06 15.08 2.50
C LEU A 646 -31.88 13.84 1.61
N GLU A 647 -32.94 13.07 1.39
CA GLU A 647 -32.91 11.90 0.49
C GLU A 647 -32.47 12.30 -0.92
N LYS A 648 -33.01 13.39 -1.45
CA LYS A 648 -32.67 13.90 -2.78
C LYS A 648 -31.21 14.38 -2.87
N VAL A 649 -30.67 15.02 -1.84
CA VAL A 649 -29.26 15.41 -1.79
C VAL A 649 -28.35 14.19 -1.87
N VAL A 650 -28.60 13.18 -1.03
CA VAL A 650 -27.78 11.95 -1.03
C VAL A 650 -27.94 11.19 -2.35
N SER A 651 -29.17 11.12 -2.88
CA SER A 651 -29.48 10.53 -4.20
C SER A 651 -28.66 11.19 -5.32
N ASN A 652 -28.63 12.53 -5.38
CA ASN A 652 -27.85 13.24 -6.39
C ASN A 652 -26.34 12.98 -6.24
N CYS A 653 -25.84 12.80 -5.02
CA CYS A 653 -24.42 12.51 -4.76
C CYS A 653 -24.00 11.09 -5.19
N LEU A 654 -24.93 10.15 -5.38
CA LEU A 654 -24.64 8.81 -5.93
C LEU A 654 -24.21 8.84 -7.39
N ILE A 655 -24.24 10.00 -8.04
CA ILE A 655 -23.83 10.12 -9.44
C ILE A 655 -22.32 9.86 -9.60
N TYR A 656 -21.53 10.11 -8.56
CA TYR A 656 -20.08 9.98 -8.58
C TYR A 656 -19.60 8.60 -8.11
N GLU A 657 -18.82 7.89 -8.93
CA GLU A 657 -18.29 6.55 -8.56
C GLU A 657 -16.99 6.63 -7.73
N ILE A 658 -16.33 7.80 -7.73
CA ILE A 658 -15.13 8.11 -6.95
C ILE A 658 -15.38 9.28 -5.99
N PRO A 659 -14.51 9.53 -4.99
CA PRO A 659 -14.65 10.66 -4.08
C PRO A 659 -14.33 11.95 -4.82
N VAL A 660 -15.12 12.98 -4.60
CA VAL A 660 -15.03 14.25 -5.31
C VAL A 660 -14.92 15.44 -4.35
N PRO A 661 -14.41 16.61 -4.79
CA PRO A 661 -14.36 17.79 -3.95
C PRO A 661 -15.77 18.25 -3.56
N LEU A 662 -15.89 18.97 -2.44
CA LEU A 662 -17.19 19.46 -1.95
C LEU A 662 -17.95 20.24 -3.02
N ALA A 663 -17.25 21.07 -3.80
CA ALA A 663 -17.82 21.85 -4.88
C ALA A 663 -18.57 20.99 -5.93
N ALA A 664 -18.11 19.77 -6.18
CA ALA A 664 -18.75 18.84 -7.10
C ALA A 664 -20.06 18.27 -6.52
N LEU A 665 -20.10 17.97 -5.21
CA LEU A 665 -21.35 17.59 -4.52
C LEU A 665 -22.34 18.75 -4.45
N GLU A 666 -21.86 19.96 -4.17
CA GLU A 666 -22.71 21.15 -4.13
C GLU A 666 -23.37 21.41 -5.48
N ALA A 667 -22.61 21.32 -6.58
CA ALA A 667 -23.10 21.56 -7.94
C ALA A 667 -24.30 20.68 -8.31
N VAL A 668 -24.24 19.38 -8.01
CA VAL A 668 -25.32 18.44 -8.33
C VAL A 668 -26.54 18.58 -7.40
N CYS A 669 -26.39 19.28 -6.27
CA CYS A 669 -27.45 19.46 -5.28
C CYS A 669 -28.11 20.85 -5.30
N GLN A 670 -27.65 21.79 -6.12
CA GLN A 670 -28.14 23.19 -6.12
C GLN A 670 -29.65 23.32 -6.34
N SER A 671 -30.29 22.36 -7.02
CA SER A 671 -31.73 22.34 -7.26
C SER A 671 -32.56 21.92 -6.03
N VAL A 672 -31.91 21.49 -4.94
CA VAL A 672 -32.56 21.05 -3.71
C VAL A 672 -32.62 22.21 -2.69
N PRO A 673 -33.77 22.50 -2.08
CA PRO A 673 -33.87 23.54 -1.05
C PRO A 673 -32.94 23.28 0.13
N ASN A 674 -32.21 24.31 0.57
CA ASN A 674 -31.25 24.24 1.70
C ASN A 674 -30.19 23.15 1.55
N TYR A 675 -29.77 22.84 0.32
CA TYR A 675 -28.87 21.72 0.03
C TYR A 675 -27.58 21.71 0.87
N GLN A 676 -26.99 22.87 1.17
CA GLN A 676 -25.76 22.97 1.99
C GLN A 676 -25.98 22.41 3.40
N LYS A 677 -27.10 22.79 4.03
CA LYS A 677 -27.50 22.24 5.33
C LYS A 677 -27.79 20.75 5.21
N LYS A 678 -28.40 20.30 4.12
CA LYS A 678 -28.69 18.88 3.88
C LYS A 678 -27.43 18.05 3.63
N LEU A 679 -26.43 18.59 2.95
CA LEU A 679 -25.10 17.97 2.78
C LEU A 679 -24.40 17.82 4.13
N GLN A 680 -24.42 18.86 4.97
CA GLN A 680 -23.88 18.76 6.33
C GLN A 680 -24.63 17.69 7.14
N GLN A 681 -25.97 17.66 7.05
CA GLN A 681 -26.78 16.63 7.73
C GLN A 681 -26.47 15.22 7.24
N ALA A 682 -26.21 15.05 5.94
CA ALA A 682 -25.82 13.77 5.38
C ALA A 682 -24.46 13.32 5.92
N GLN A 683 -23.49 14.23 6.07
CA GLN A 683 -22.20 13.95 6.72
C GLN A 683 -22.38 13.61 8.21
N ASP A 684 -23.16 14.41 8.92
CA ASP A 684 -23.47 14.22 10.35
C ASP A 684 -24.17 12.88 10.63
N LYS A 685 -24.98 12.40 9.67
CA LYS A 685 -25.65 11.10 9.70
C LYS A 685 -24.79 9.96 9.12
N GLY A 686 -23.57 10.24 8.67
CA GLY A 686 -22.63 9.29 8.09
C GLY A 686 -23.02 8.76 6.70
N LEU A 687 -23.99 9.39 6.02
CA LEU A 687 -24.44 9.03 4.66
C LEU A 687 -23.47 9.50 3.58
N ILE A 688 -22.65 10.52 3.88
CA ILE A 688 -21.54 10.98 3.05
C ILE A 688 -20.24 10.68 3.79
N GLU A 689 -19.38 9.90 3.15
CA GLU A 689 -18.02 9.62 3.59
C GLU A 689 -17.13 10.84 3.33
N VAL A 690 -16.25 11.16 4.27
CA VAL A 690 -15.21 12.19 4.14
C VAL A 690 -13.88 11.47 4.06
N ILE A 691 -13.09 11.79 3.02
CA ILE A 691 -11.85 11.10 2.69
C ILE A 691 -10.76 12.14 2.59
N HIS A 692 -9.75 12.02 3.46
CA HIS A 692 -8.53 12.81 3.36
C HIS A 692 -7.51 11.99 2.56
N ASN A 693 -7.12 12.47 1.38
CA ASN A 693 -6.09 11.82 0.59
C ASN A 693 -4.68 12.20 1.07
N ASP A 694 -3.67 11.51 0.55
CA ASP A 694 -2.27 11.76 0.93
C ASP A 694 -1.80 13.19 0.55
N ASP A 695 -2.44 13.81 -0.45
CA ASP A 695 -2.20 15.20 -0.88
C ASP A 695 -2.90 16.24 0.02
N ARG A 696 -3.56 15.81 1.10
CA ARG A 696 -4.35 16.63 2.04
C ARG A 696 -5.58 17.31 1.42
N GLU A 697 -6.02 16.86 0.24
CA GLU A 697 -7.33 17.19 -0.29
C GLU A 697 -8.41 16.43 0.48
N THR A 698 -9.46 17.15 0.87
CA THR A 698 -10.66 16.55 1.45
C THR A 698 -11.66 16.28 0.34
N LEU A 699 -11.96 15.00 0.14
CA LEU A 699 -12.91 14.50 -0.82
C LEU A 699 -14.13 13.91 -0.11
N TYR A 700 -15.23 13.83 -0.84
CA TYR A 700 -16.53 13.44 -0.31
C TYR A 700 -17.19 12.42 -1.21
N ARG A 701 -17.95 11.50 -0.62
CA ARG A 701 -18.51 10.38 -1.36
C ARG A 701 -19.77 9.81 -0.72
N ALA A 702 -20.83 9.58 -1.49
CA ALA A 702 -22.01 8.85 -1.02
C ALA A 702 -21.79 7.33 -1.20
N SER A 703 -22.10 6.54 -0.16
CA SER A 703 -21.98 5.08 -0.25
C SER A 703 -23.00 4.49 -1.25
N HIS A 704 -22.53 3.60 -2.11
CA HIS A 704 -23.34 2.95 -3.16
C HIS A 704 -23.98 1.65 -2.70
N ILE A 705 -23.97 1.35 -1.40
CA ILE A 705 -24.71 0.22 -0.85
C ILE A 705 -26.21 0.54 -1.03
N LYS A 706 -26.78 0.14 -2.17
CA LYS A 706 -28.15 0.45 -2.66
C LYS A 706 -29.28 0.15 -1.67
N HIS A 707 -28.95 -0.62 -0.65
CA HIS A 707 -29.88 -1.17 0.32
C HIS A 707 -29.76 -0.50 1.69
N ILE A 708 -28.98 0.57 1.82
CA ILE A 708 -28.97 1.44 2.99
C ILE A 708 -30.40 1.97 3.18
N ASN A 709 -30.88 2.84 2.29
CA ASN A 709 -32.29 3.24 2.23
C ASN A 709 -32.84 2.92 0.83
N PRO A 710 -33.89 2.08 0.68
CA PRO A 710 -34.48 1.79 -0.63
C PRO A 710 -35.08 3.03 -1.32
N HIS A 711 -35.23 4.16 -0.63
CA HIS A 711 -35.69 5.43 -1.21
C HIS A 711 -34.54 6.28 -1.79
N ILE A 712 -33.27 6.00 -1.45
CA ILE A 712 -32.11 6.71 -1.99
C ILE A 712 -31.60 5.93 -3.21
N GLU A 713 -32.11 6.30 -4.39
CA GLU A 713 -31.64 5.82 -5.68
C GLU A 713 -31.40 7.02 -6.59
N LEU A 714 -30.56 6.86 -7.62
CA LEU A 714 -30.46 7.86 -8.68
C LEU A 714 -31.84 8.12 -9.33
N PRO A 715 -32.07 9.33 -9.87
CA PRO A 715 -33.32 9.64 -10.56
C PRO A 715 -33.67 8.61 -11.65
N LYS A 716 -34.88 8.02 -11.57
CA LYS A 716 -35.39 7.08 -12.59
C LYS A 716 -35.79 7.77 -13.89
N ASP A 717 -36.02 9.08 -13.83
CA ASP A 717 -36.32 9.93 -14.98
C ASP A 717 -35.04 10.17 -15.78
N ALA A 718 -35.00 9.70 -17.02
CA ALA A 718 -33.82 9.76 -17.87
C ALA A 718 -33.36 11.20 -18.19
N SER A 719 -34.28 12.15 -18.31
CA SER A 719 -33.94 13.55 -18.57
C SER A 719 -33.30 14.18 -17.33
N LYS A 720 -33.85 13.93 -16.14
CA LYS A 720 -33.25 14.42 -14.89
C LYS A 720 -31.89 13.79 -14.62
N LEU A 721 -31.72 12.51 -14.95
CA LEU A 721 -30.43 11.84 -14.83
C LEU A 721 -29.40 12.42 -15.80
N SER A 722 -29.77 12.64 -17.06
CA SER A 722 -28.94 13.31 -18.07
C SER A 722 -28.51 14.71 -17.63
N ASP A 723 -29.42 15.52 -17.10
CA ASP A 723 -29.09 16.86 -16.55
C ASP A 723 -28.10 16.79 -15.38
N LEU A 724 -28.24 15.76 -14.54
CA LEU A 724 -27.34 15.51 -13.41
C LEU A 724 -25.95 15.08 -13.89
N GLU A 725 -25.87 14.16 -14.86
CA GLU A 725 -24.64 13.68 -15.50
C GLU A 725 -23.89 14.85 -16.16
N LYS A 726 -24.58 15.70 -16.93
CA LYS A 726 -24.01 16.91 -17.55
C LYS A 726 -23.45 17.87 -16.52
N THR A 727 -24.19 18.10 -15.42
CA THR A 727 -23.76 18.99 -14.34
C THR A 727 -22.52 18.44 -13.65
N ALA A 728 -22.52 17.15 -13.31
CA ALA A 728 -21.42 16.44 -12.67
C ALA A 728 -20.16 16.42 -13.56
N ALA A 729 -20.31 16.08 -14.84
CA ALA A 729 -19.24 16.10 -15.82
C ALA A 729 -18.60 17.48 -15.96
N LYS A 730 -19.43 18.52 -16.06
CA LYS A 730 -18.97 19.90 -16.21
C LYS A 730 -18.11 20.34 -15.02
N VAL A 731 -18.60 20.16 -13.80
CA VAL A 731 -17.86 20.59 -12.59
C VAL A 731 -16.56 19.81 -12.41
N LEU A 732 -16.55 18.49 -12.67
CA LEU A 732 -15.30 17.72 -12.60
C LEU A 732 -14.31 18.09 -13.71
N THR A 733 -14.79 18.42 -14.91
CA THR A 733 -13.92 18.94 -15.97
C THR A 733 -13.28 20.27 -15.57
N GLU A 734 -14.03 21.16 -14.90
CA GLU A 734 -13.48 22.44 -14.40
C GLU A 734 -12.45 22.25 -13.27
N LEU A 735 -12.69 21.27 -12.37
CA LEU A 735 -11.81 21.00 -11.23
C LEU A 735 -10.56 20.18 -11.60
N TRP A 736 -10.70 19.18 -12.45
CA TRP A 736 -9.68 18.16 -12.72
C TRP A 736 -9.27 18.06 -14.19
N GLY A 737 -9.99 18.70 -15.11
CA GLY A 737 -9.76 18.61 -16.55
C GLY A 737 -8.59 19.46 -17.06
N ASN A 738 -7.44 19.40 -16.39
CA ASN A 738 -6.26 20.19 -16.70
C ASN A 738 -4.98 19.36 -16.65
N LYS A 739 -3.86 19.95 -17.09
CA LYS A 739 -2.57 19.24 -17.20
C LYS A 739 -1.95 18.79 -15.88
N GLU A 740 -2.35 19.39 -14.75
CA GLU A 740 -1.81 19.05 -13.43
C GLU A 740 -2.43 17.77 -12.86
N ASN A 741 -3.57 17.32 -13.42
CA ASN A 741 -4.22 16.08 -13.00
C ASN A 741 -3.55 14.86 -13.63
N GLU A 742 -2.58 14.27 -12.93
CA GLU A 742 -1.92 13.02 -13.33
C GLU A 742 -2.68 11.76 -12.88
N ASN A 743 -3.87 11.90 -12.28
CA ASN A 743 -4.65 10.77 -11.78
C ASN A 743 -5.60 10.21 -12.85
N GLU A 744 -5.34 8.97 -13.29
CA GLU A 744 -6.13 8.28 -14.33
C GLU A 744 -7.60 8.06 -13.90
N GLU A 745 -7.87 7.73 -12.63
CA GLU A 745 -9.24 7.50 -12.15
C GLU A 745 -10.08 8.78 -12.19
N ARG A 746 -9.50 9.94 -11.88
CA ARG A 746 -10.18 11.25 -12.00
C ARG A 746 -10.58 11.53 -13.44
N TRP A 747 -9.71 11.22 -14.40
CA TRP A 747 -10.02 11.33 -15.82
C TRP A 747 -11.11 10.35 -16.25
N ALA A 748 -11.01 9.09 -15.81
CA ALA A 748 -12.00 8.06 -16.13
C ALA A 748 -13.39 8.44 -15.63
N GLU A 749 -13.50 9.05 -14.45
CA GLU A 749 -14.77 9.53 -13.92
C GLU A 749 -15.39 10.66 -14.77
N ILE A 750 -14.57 11.62 -15.22
CA ILE A 750 -15.03 12.68 -16.14
C ILE A 750 -15.60 12.04 -17.40
N PHE A 751 -14.86 11.14 -18.04
CA PHE A 751 -15.29 10.52 -19.28
C PHE A 751 -16.51 9.63 -19.08
N ARG A 752 -16.60 8.86 -17.99
CA ARG A 752 -17.78 8.06 -17.64
C ARG A 752 -19.04 8.92 -17.58
N LEU A 753 -18.99 10.04 -16.86
CA LEU A 753 -20.12 10.97 -16.74
C LEU A 753 -20.51 11.59 -18.08
N VAL A 754 -19.53 12.02 -18.89
CA VAL A 754 -19.82 12.59 -20.20
C VAL A 754 -20.38 11.53 -21.16
N PHE A 755 -19.85 10.32 -21.15
CA PHE A 755 -20.26 9.25 -22.06
C PHE A 755 -21.63 8.67 -21.70
N ALA A 756 -22.07 8.84 -20.46
CA ALA A 756 -23.41 8.48 -20.00
C ALA A 756 -24.51 9.34 -20.64
N ASP A 757 -24.22 10.59 -21.04
CA ASP A 757 -25.15 11.51 -21.69
C ASP A 757 -25.53 11.04 -23.11
N LYS A 758 -26.50 10.13 -23.19
CA LYS A 758 -26.97 9.56 -24.46
C LYS A 758 -27.69 10.57 -25.37
N GLU A 759 -28.05 11.75 -24.85
CA GLU A 759 -28.68 12.81 -25.64
C GLU A 759 -27.66 13.57 -26.49
N ASN A 760 -26.38 13.54 -26.12
CA ASN A 760 -25.27 14.11 -26.90
C ASN A 760 -24.60 13.04 -27.79
N PRO A 761 -24.89 12.99 -29.10
CA PRO A 761 -24.22 12.04 -30.00
C PRO A 761 -22.72 12.35 -30.17
N GLU A 762 -22.30 13.59 -29.95
CA GLU A 762 -20.93 14.09 -30.15
C GLU A 762 -20.03 13.88 -28.91
N ARG A 763 -20.58 13.39 -27.79
CA ARG A 763 -19.90 13.29 -26.48
C ARG A 763 -18.52 12.62 -26.52
N PHE A 764 -18.33 11.61 -27.38
CA PHE A 764 -17.03 10.94 -27.51
C PHE A 764 -16.01 11.85 -28.22
N ARG A 765 -16.42 12.48 -29.32
CA ARG A 765 -15.60 13.39 -30.12
C ARG A 765 -15.22 14.65 -29.35
N GLU A 766 -16.19 15.29 -28.71
CA GLU A 766 -15.95 16.49 -27.88
C GLU A 766 -14.95 16.22 -26.74
N GLN A 767 -14.99 15.03 -26.15
CA GLN A 767 -14.04 14.66 -25.10
C GLN A 767 -12.69 14.23 -25.65
N PHE A 768 -12.64 13.65 -26.85
CA PHE A 768 -11.37 13.43 -27.55
C PHE A 768 -10.67 14.78 -27.79
N ASP A 769 -11.41 15.77 -28.31
CA ASP A 769 -10.90 17.13 -28.54
C ASP A 769 -10.42 17.81 -27.27
N LYS A 770 -11.14 17.65 -26.15
CA LYS A 770 -10.69 18.18 -24.85
C LYS A 770 -9.45 17.47 -24.34
N MET A 771 -9.41 16.14 -24.39
CA MET A 771 -8.27 15.35 -23.97
C MET A 771 -7.01 15.74 -24.72
N ILE A 772 -7.07 15.89 -26.05
CA ILE A 772 -5.91 16.31 -26.87
C ILE A 772 -5.53 17.77 -26.65
N SER A 773 -6.46 18.62 -26.19
CA SER A 773 -6.17 20.03 -25.87
C SER A 773 -5.39 20.20 -24.57
N VAL A 774 -5.39 19.19 -23.68
CA VAL A 774 -4.56 19.15 -22.48
C VAL A 774 -3.18 18.64 -22.87
N PRO A 775 -2.13 19.48 -22.87
CA PRO A 775 -0.84 19.09 -23.42
C PRO A 775 -0.26 17.87 -22.69
N TYR A 776 -0.11 16.75 -23.41
CA TYR A 776 0.53 15.49 -23.03
C TYR A 776 0.21 14.98 -21.61
N ASN A 777 -1.05 14.60 -21.39
CA ASN A 777 -1.47 13.90 -20.18
C ASN A 777 -1.73 12.40 -20.46
N GLN A 778 -0.77 11.54 -20.10
CA GLN A 778 -0.86 10.08 -20.32
C GLN A 778 -2.04 9.46 -19.58
N SER A 779 -2.34 9.96 -18.39
CA SER A 779 -3.45 9.48 -17.56
C SER A 779 -4.80 9.79 -18.22
N ALA A 780 -4.95 10.95 -18.86
CA ALA A 780 -6.15 11.30 -19.62
C ALA A 780 -6.35 10.36 -20.83
N ASP A 781 -5.31 10.07 -21.59
CA ASP A 781 -5.35 9.16 -22.74
C ASP A 781 -5.77 7.75 -22.33
N SER A 782 -5.05 7.16 -21.37
CA SER A 782 -5.36 5.82 -20.85
C SER A 782 -6.78 5.72 -20.32
N ALA A 783 -7.24 6.74 -19.58
CA ALA A 783 -8.61 6.80 -19.06
C ALA A 783 -9.66 6.88 -20.18
N TYR A 784 -9.45 7.76 -21.16
CA TYR A 784 -10.35 7.91 -22.31
C TYR A 784 -10.48 6.58 -23.07
N GLU A 785 -9.36 5.90 -23.32
CA GLU A 785 -9.34 4.60 -23.99
C GLU A 785 -10.18 3.57 -23.25
N LYS A 786 -9.90 3.41 -21.94
CA LYS A 786 -10.57 2.40 -21.09
C LYS A 786 -12.06 2.65 -21.02
N GLU A 787 -12.50 3.88 -20.85
CA GLU A 787 -13.93 4.23 -20.83
C GLU A 787 -14.57 4.04 -22.21
N LEU A 788 -13.93 4.48 -23.28
CA LEU A 788 -14.46 4.31 -24.64
C LEU A 788 -14.62 2.82 -25.01
N ARG A 789 -13.71 1.95 -24.56
CA ARG A 789 -13.80 0.50 -24.75
C ARG A 789 -15.06 -0.10 -24.13
N LYS A 790 -15.57 0.44 -23.01
CA LYS A 790 -16.86 0.01 -22.43
C LYS A 790 -18.04 0.29 -23.38
N HIS A 791 -17.91 1.26 -24.28
CA HIS A 791 -18.91 1.63 -25.28
C HIS A 791 -18.69 0.98 -26.66
N ARG A 792 -17.82 -0.03 -26.77
CA ARG A 792 -17.49 -0.71 -28.05
C ARG A 792 -18.72 -1.20 -28.83
N GLN A 793 -19.75 -1.71 -28.16
CA GLN A 793 -20.97 -2.18 -28.84
C GLN A 793 -21.74 -1.03 -29.50
N TYR A 794 -21.80 0.14 -28.86
CA TYR A 794 -22.41 1.34 -29.42
C TYR A 794 -21.63 1.81 -30.66
N LEU A 795 -20.30 1.83 -30.61
CA LEU A 795 -19.47 2.21 -31.75
C LEU A 795 -19.65 1.26 -32.94
N LYS A 796 -19.78 -0.05 -32.68
CA LYS A 796 -20.10 -1.06 -33.72
C LYS A 796 -21.47 -0.83 -34.36
N ALA A 797 -22.47 -0.47 -33.56
CA ALA A 797 -23.82 -0.21 -34.08
C ALA A 797 -23.89 1.06 -34.95
N ASN A 798 -22.98 2.02 -34.74
CA ASN A 798 -22.96 3.32 -35.42
C ASN A 798 -21.81 3.47 -36.43
N THR A 799 -21.21 2.36 -36.89
CA THR A 799 -20.07 2.39 -37.83
C THR A 799 -20.37 3.14 -39.14
N GLY A 800 -21.62 3.16 -39.59
CA GLY A 800 -22.03 3.89 -40.80
C GLY A 800 -21.96 5.43 -40.70
N GLN A 801 -21.77 6.00 -39.50
CA GLN A 801 -21.69 7.44 -39.28
C GLN A 801 -20.26 7.93 -39.01
N ILE A 802 -19.27 7.01 -38.95
CA ILE A 802 -17.90 7.32 -38.52
C ILE A 802 -17.23 8.38 -39.39
N TYR A 803 -17.49 8.38 -40.70
CA TYR A 803 -16.81 9.27 -41.66
C TYR A 803 -17.53 10.59 -41.92
N GLN A 804 -18.78 10.76 -41.46
CA GLN A 804 -19.62 11.90 -41.81
C GLN A 804 -18.98 13.24 -41.41
N LYS A 805 -18.40 13.32 -40.19
CA LYS A 805 -17.74 14.56 -39.73
C LYS A 805 -16.45 14.86 -40.47
N LEU A 806 -15.72 13.83 -40.89
CA LEU A 806 -14.52 14.01 -41.70
C LEU A 806 -14.90 14.64 -43.04
N GLU A 807 -15.93 14.12 -43.70
CA GLU A 807 -16.49 14.68 -44.94
C GLU A 807 -16.94 16.14 -44.74
N GLU A 808 -17.71 16.45 -43.68
CA GLU A 808 -18.15 17.82 -43.36
C GLU A 808 -16.98 18.81 -43.17
N TYR A 809 -15.90 18.40 -42.49
CA TYR A 809 -14.73 19.27 -42.27
C TYR A 809 -13.88 19.44 -43.53
N LEU A 810 -13.75 18.38 -44.34
CA LEU A 810 -13.05 18.42 -45.62
C LEU A 810 -13.78 19.30 -46.64
N GLU A 811 -15.12 19.24 -46.70
CA GLU A 811 -15.95 20.14 -47.51
C GLU A 811 -15.71 21.62 -47.18
N GLN A 812 -15.52 21.91 -45.89
CA GLN A 812 -15.24 23.26 -45.40
C GLN A 812 -13.77 23.66 -45.57
N GLN A 813 -12.91 22.76 -46.06
CA GLN A 813 -11.45 22.89 -46.13
C GLN A 813 -10.83 23.23 -44.76
N ASP A 814 -11.44 22.79 -43.67
CA ASP A 814 -10.90 22.91 -42.31
C ASP A 814 -9.94 21.75 -42.05
N TRP A 815 -8.74 21.83 -42.65
CA TRP A 815 -7.73 20.78 -42.60
C TRP A 815 -7.33 20.38 -41.18
N LYS A 816 -7.41 21.33 -40.24
CA LYS A 816 -7.12 21.09 -38.83
C LYS A 816 -8.16 20.18 -38.19
N LYS A 817 -9.45 20.51 -38.33
CA LYS A 817 -10.51 19.64 -37.79
C LYS A 817 -10.59 18.31 -38.53
N ALA A 818 -10.35 18.30 -39.83
CA ALA A 818 -10.28 17.06 -40.62
C ALA A 818 -9.15 16.14 -40.14
N ASP A 819 -7.97 16.67 -39.81
CA ASP A 819 -6.86 15.87 -39.26
C ASP A 819 -7.20 15.26 -37.90
N TYR A 820 -7.77 16.06 -36.99
CA TYR A 820 -8.23 15.56 -35.69
C TYR A 820 -9.30 14.50 -35.81
N GLU A 821 -10.29 14.71 -36.69
CA GLU A 821 -11.34 13.72 -36.94
C GLU A 821 -10.74 12.43 -37.54
N THR A 822 -9.74 12.54 -38.41
CA THR A 822 -9.04 11.36 -38.95
C THR A 822 -8.34 10.56 -37.83
N ALA A 823 -7.71 11.24 -36.87
CA ALA A 823 -7.13 10.59 -35.70
C ALA A 823 -8.20 9.94 -34.80
N PHE A 824 -9.33 10.62 -34.59
CA PHE A 824 -10.45 10.09 -33.82
C PHE A 824 -11.08 8.85 -34.48
N ILE A 825 -11.21 8.85 -35.81
CA ILE A 825 -11.66 7.68 -36.59
C ILE A 825 -10.73 6.49 -36.38
N MET A 826 -9.41 6.70 -36.44
CA MET A 826 -8.42 5.65 -36.16
C MET A 826 -8.57 5.10 -34.73
N TYR A 827 -8.78 5.99 -33.75
CA TYR A 827 -9.02 5.62 -32.35
C TYR A 827 -10.28 4.77 -32.18
N GLN A 828 -11.39 5.17 -32.83
CA GLN A 828 -12.63 4.41 -32.81
C GLN A 828 -12.43 3.02 -33.40
N TRP A 829 -11.71 2.90 -34.52
CA TRP A 829 -11.42 1.60 -35.13
C TRP A 829 -10.52 0.72 -34.25
N MET A 830 -9.59 1.30 -33.50
CA MET A 830 -8.81 0.59 -32.46
C MET A 830 -9.74 -0.11 -31.47
N VAL A 831 -10.72 0.61 -30.94
CA VAL A 831 -11.70 0.09 -29.99
C VAL A 831 -12.67 -0.90 -30.64
N ILE A 832 -13.21 -0.58 -31.82
CA ILE A 832 -14.19 -1.41 -32.54
C ILE A 832 -13.60 -2.77 -32.87
N LYS A 833 -12.39 -2.80 -33.44
CA LYS A 833 -11.67 -4.04 -33.76
C LYS A 833 -11.00 -4.67 -32.54
N ASN A 834 -10.86 -3.91 -31.45
CA ASN A 834 -10.24 -4.33 -30.19
C ASN A 834 -8.78 -4.71 -30.35
N TYR A 835 -8.05 -3.86 -31.06
CA TYR A 835 -6.60 -3.83 -31.02
C TYR A 835 -6.15 -3.30 -29.65
N THR A 836 -4.99 -3.75 -29.19
CA THR A 836 -4.42 -3.45 -27.87
C THR A 836 -3.90 -2.02 -27.81
N ASP A 837 -3.28 -1.55 -28.89
CA ASP A 837 -2.71 -0.21 -29.00
C ASP A 837 -2.68 0.26 -30.47
N PHE A 838 -2.15 1.47 -30.68
CA PHE A 838 -1.95 2.04 -32.00
C PHE A 838 -0.97 1.27 -32.89
N TYR A 839 0.02 0.59 -32.31
CA TYR A 839 0.96 -0.20 -33.09
C TYR A 839 0.25 -1.39 -33.74
N GLU A 840 -0.55 -2.11 -32.96
CA GLU A 840 -1.39 -3.20 -33.47
C GLU A 840 -2.43 -2.67 -34.47
N LEU A 841 -3.07 -1.52 -34.21
CA LEU A 841 -3.96 -0.87 -35.18
C LEU A 841 -3.24 -0.63 -36.51
N TYR A 842 -2.10 0.05 -36.52
CA TYR A 842 -1.44 0.44 -37.77
C TYR A 842 -0.95 -0.75 -38.58
N THR A 843 -0.50 -1.80 -37.91
CA THR A 843 -0.03 -3.02 -38.56
C THR A 843 -1.18 -3.88 -39.11
N MET A 844 -2.39 -3.79 -38.55
CA MET A 844 -3.49 -4.73 -38.85
C MET A 844 -4.80 -4.10 -39.37
N VAL A 845 -4.95 -2.76 -39.36
CA VAL A 845 -6.19 -2.09 -39.79
C VAL A 845 -6.57 -2.48 -41.23
N SER A 846 -7.82 -2.78 -41.52
CA SER A 846 -8.22 -3.23 -42.86
C SER A 846 -8.06 -2.15 -43.92
N LEU A 847 -7.66 -2.53 -45.13
CA LEU A 847 -7.54 -1.60 -46.26
C LEU A 847 -8.84 -0.83 -46.53
N ASP A 848 -10.01 -1.45 -46.42
CA ASP A 848 -11.30 -0.77 -46.62
C ASP A 848 -11.47 0.49 -45.76
N ILE A 849 -10.87 0.52 -44.56
CA ILE A 849 -10.91 1.70 -43.68
C ILE A 849 -9.98 2.78 -44.19
N ILE A 850 -8.76 2.40 -44.59
CA ILE A 850 -7.76 3.32 -45.11
C ILE A 850 -8.22 3.89 -46.46
N ASP A 851 -8.76 3.05 -47.34
CA ASP A 851 -9.28 3.40 -48.65
C ASP A 851 -10.36 4.46 -48.54
N GLU A 852 -11.27 4.34 -47.57
CA GLU A 852 -12.35 5.30 -47.38
C GLU A 852 -11.84 6.65 -46.84
N ILE A 853 -10.92 6.64 -45.87
CA ILE A 853 -10.28 7.87 -45.37
C ILE A 853 -9.51 8.56 -46.49
N ASP A 854 -8.71 7.80 -47.24
CA ASP A 854 -7.87 8.30 -48.32
C ASP A 854 -8.70 8.88 -49.46
N ARG A 855 -9.79 8.20 -49.85
CA ARG A 855 -10.76 8.68 -50.84
C ARG A 855 -11.31 10.05 -50.46
N LEU A 856 -11.79 10.21 -49.22
CA LEU A 856 -12.31 11.50 -48.74
C LEU A 856 -11.25 12.60 -48.78
N TRP A 857 -10.04 12.32 -48.29
CA TRP A 857 -8.96 13.30 -48.35
C TRP A 857 -8.59 13.69 -49.79
N MET A 858 -8.55 12.75 -50.73
CA MET A 858 -8.25 13.03 -52.14
C MET A 858 -9.36 13.81 -52.83
N ASP A 859 -10.62 13.40 -52.66
CA ASP A 859 -11.80 14.01 -53.29
C ASP A 859 -11.90 15.51 -52.94
N TYR A 860 -11.73 15.85 -51.66
CA TYR A 860 -11.92 17.22 -51.16
C TYR A 860 -10.65 18.07 -51.17
N SER A 861 -9.46 17.48 -51.41
CA SER A 861 -8.20 18.22 -51.54
C SER A 861 -7.74 18.44 -52.98
N GLU A 862 -8.54 18.07 -53.98
CA GLU A 862 -8.14 18.07 -55.40
C GLU A 862 -6.89 17.19 -55.64
N GLU A 863 -6.91 15.96 -55.10
CA GLU A 863 -5.81 14.98 -55.21
C GLU A 863 -4.50 15.42 -54.54
N LYS A 864 -4.54 16.38 -53.61
CA LYS A 864 -3.32 16.90 -52.94
C LYS A 864 -2.93 16.10 -51.71
N PHE A 865 -3.88 15.55 -50.95
CA PHE A 865 -3.67 14.96 -49.63
C PHE A 865 -4.20 13.52 -49.55
N GLY A 866 -3.52 12.68 -48.77
CA GLY A 866 -3.85 11.26 -48.63
C GLY A 866 -2.77 10.44 -47.92
N ILE A 867 -3.18 9.43 -47.16
CA ILE A 867 -2.32 8.45 -46.47
C ILE A 867 -1.58 7.57 -47.49
N LYS A 868 -2.22 7.17 -48.59
CA LYS A 868 -1.55 6.36 -49.63
C LYS A 868 -0.46 7.14 -50.36
N GLY A 869 -0.69 8.43 -50.60
CA GLY A 869 0.32 9.32 -51.14
C GLY A 869 1.54 9.45 -50.21
N GLN A 870 1.31 9.61 -48.91
CA GLN A 870 2.37 9.57 -47.89
C GLN A 870 3.12 8.23 -47.89
N ALA A 871 2.41 7.11 -47.91
CA ALA A 871 3.00 5.77 -47.91
C ALA A 871 3.87 5.53 -49.16
N LYS A 872 3.44 6.04 -50.32
CA LYS A 872 4.24 6.05 -51.55
C LYS A 872 5.55 6.83 -51.39
N ILE A 873 5.49 8.06 -50.88
CA ILE A 873 6.69 8.89 -50.68
C ILE A 873 7.65 8.19 -49.70
N TYR A 874 7.14 7.70 -48.56
CA TYR A 874 7.96 7.00 -47.57
C TYR A 874 8.65 5.77 -48.18
N ARG A 875 7.90 4.94 -48.90
CA ARG A 875 8.43 3.75 -49.58
C ARG A 875 9.51 4.09 -50.60
N ASP A 876 9.28 5.10 -51.44
CA ASP A 876 10.21 5.49 -52.50
C ASP A 876 11.57 5.96 -51.90
N LEU A 877 11.57 6.44 -50.65
CA LEU A 877 12.79 6.77 -49.90
C LEU A 877 13.46 5.55 -49.25
N VAL A 878 12.68 4.62 -48.69
CA VAL A 878 13.20 3.41 -48.01
C VAL A 878 13.74 2.38 -49.03
N GLY A 879 13.41 2.50 -50.31
CA GLY A 879 13.90 1.62 -51.36
C GLY A 879 13.39 0.17 -51.24
N GLY A 880 12.29 -0.03 -50.51
CA GLY A 880 11.63 -1.32 -50.34
C GLY A 880 12.23 -2.24 -49.26
N THR A 881 13.22 -1.79 -48.47
CA THR A 881 13.82 -2.59 -47.39
C THR A 881 12.87 -2.82 -46.21
N GLY A 882 11.89 -1.93 -46.02
CA GLY A 882 10.89 -2.01 -44.94
C GLY A 882 11.45 -1.73 -43.54
N GLU A 883 12.75 -1.49 -43.40
CA GLU A 883 13.42 -1.18 -42.14
C GLU A 883 13.44 0.33 -41.89
N TYR A 884 13.21 0.73 -40.64
CA TYR A 884 13.30 2.12 -40.21
C TYR A 884 14.73 2.66 -40.34
N ASN A 885 14.86 3.89 -40.83
CA ASN A 885 16.12 4.60 -40.95
C ASN A 885 15.89 6.09 -40.63
N ASP A 886 16.63 6.63 -39.66
CA ASP A 886 16.47 8.00 -39.17
C ASP A 886 16.67 9.06 -40.27
N GLU A 887 17.65 8.88 -41.17
CA GLU A 887 17.89 9.81 -42.28
C GLU A 887 16.75 9.79 -43.31
N ILE A 888 16.18 8.59 -43.53
CA ILE A 888 15.01 8.43 -44.42
C ILE A 888 13.76 9.04 -43.80
N TRP A 889 13.56 8.85 -42.50
CA TRP A 889 12.44 9.45 -41.76
C TRP A 889 12.54 10.98 -41.75
N ASP A 890 13.73 11.52 -41.55
CA ASP A 890 14.02 12.95 -41.58
C ASP A 890 13.73 13.55 -42.98
N ARG A 891 14.24 12.91 -44.03
CA ARG A 891 13.98 13.32 -45.41
C ARG A 891 12.50 13.19 -45.81
N PHE A 892 11.82 12.17 -45.32
CA PHE A 892 10.38 12.02 -45.49
C PHE A 892 9.65 13.22 -44.88
N GLY A 893 9.98 13.58 -43.64
CA GLY A 893 9.43 14.74 -42.94
C GLY A 893 9.58 16.04 -43.72
N ASP A 894 10.72 16.28 -44.37
CA ASP A 894 10.90 17.44 -45.27
C ASP A 894 9.97 17.39 -46.48
N LEU A 895 9.84 16.23 -47.13
CA LEU A 895 9.07 16.10 -48.38
C LEU A 895 7.57 16.27 -48.19
N VAL A 896 7.01 15.73 -47.09
CA VAL A 896 5.60 15.89 -46.75
C VAL A 896 5.35 17.14 -45.87
N GLY A 897 6.36 17.95 -45.59
CA GLY A 897 6.23 19.19 -44.83
C GLY A 897 5.92 18.99 -43.34
N TRP A 898 6.29 17.86 -42.74
CA TRP A 898 6.05 17.55 -41.32
C TRP A 898 7.08 18.17 -40.37
N LYS A 899 8.13 18.79 -40.92
CA LYS A 899 9.13 19.55 -40.16
C LYS A 899 9.56 20.80 -40.91
N GLN A 900 10.16 21.75 -40.20
CA GLN A 900 10.78 22.95 -40.76
C GLN A 900 12.22 23.06 -40.23
N GLY A 901 13.20 22.82 -41.09
CA GLY A 901 14.62 22.73 -40.70
C GLY A 901 14.85 21.49 -39.82
N GLU A 902 15.42 21.68 -38.63
CA GLU A 902 15.61 20.59 -37.65
C GLU A 902 14.39 20.39 -36.74
N ARG A 903 13.35 21.24 -36.85
CA ARG A 903 12.21 21.22 -35.93
C ARG A 903 11.01 20.47 -36.51
N TRP A 904 10.67 19.35 -35.90
CA TRP A 904 9.43 18.62 -36.19
C TRP A 904 8.19 19.32 -35.63
N PHE A 905 7.07 19.22 -36.34
CA PHE A 905 5.78 19.62 -35.81
C PHE A 905 5.25 18.55 -34.85
N ASN A 906 4.72 19.00 -33.72
CA ASN A 906 4.14 18.21 -32.64
C ASN A 906 2.89 18.93 -32.09
N LEU A 907 2.18 18.34 -31.13
CA LEU A 907 0.94 18.94 -30.59
C LEU A 907 1.15 20.36 -30.01
N GLY A 908 2.35 20.70 -29.54
CA GLY A 908 2.68 22.01 -28.95
C GLY A 908 3.01 23.11 -29.96
N ASN A 909 3.33 22.80 -31.22
CA ASN A 909 3.69 23.79 -32.26
C ASN A 909 2.96 23.56 -33.61
N MET A 910 1.90 22.75 -33.60
CA MET A 910 1.21 22.25 -34.80
C MET A 910 0.51 23.33 -35.63
N GLU A 911 0.15 24.47 -35.01
CA GLU A 911 -0.46 25.61 -35.71
C GLU A 911 0.37 26.10 -36.89
N VAL A 912 1.68 25.84 -36.89
CA VAL A 912 2.57 26.17 -38.00
C VAL A 912 2.35 25.26 -39.21
N ALA A 913 2.13 23.96 -38.98
CA ALA A 913 1.84 22.99 -40.04
C ALA A 913 0.55 23.36 -40.80
N TYR A 914 -0.49 23.78 -40.08
CA TYR A 914 -1.78 24.15 -40.67
C TYR A 914 -1.79 25.48 -41.45
N ARG A 915 -0.75 26.32 -41.32
CA ARG A 915 -0.69 27.66 -41.98
C ARG A 915 -0.05 27.67 -43.35
N THR A 916 0.64 26.60 -43.75
CA THR A 916 1.41 26.54 -45.01
C THR A 916 1.11 25.33 -45.91
N PRO A 917 -0.14 24.80 -45.97
CA PRO A 917 -0.43 23.54 -46.64
C PRO A 917 -0.24 23.58 -48.17
N GLU A 918 -0.32 24.77 -48.78
CA GLU A 918 -0.21 24.95 -50.24
C GLU A 918 1.17 24.63 -50.83
N THR A 919 2.18 24.42 -49.98
CA THR A 919 3.58 24.26 -50.41
C THR A 919 4.04 22.80 -50.50
N HIS A 920 3.27 21.84 -49.97
CA HIS A 920 3.66 20.42 -49.91
C HIS A 920 2.52 19.49 -50.33
N TYR A 921 2.78 18.57 -51.26
CA TYR A 921 1.85 17.47 -51.59
C TYR A 921 1.89 16.39 -50.50
N ASN A 922 0.74 15.78 -50.23
CA ASN A 922 0.54 14.73 -49.23
C ASN A 922 0.87 15.17 -47.79
N HIS A 923 0.75 16.46 -47.50
CA HIS A 923 0.98 17.01 -46.17
C HIS A 923 0.00 16.44 -45.13
N PHE A 924 -1.28 16.30 -45.52
CA PHE A 924 -2.35 15.74 -44.70
C PHE A 924 -2.80 14.34 -45.15
N PRO A 925 -3.47 13.57 -44.27
CA PRO A 925 -3.62 13.83 -42.83
C PRO A 925 -2.27 13.70 -42.10
N LEU A 926 -2.04 14.56 -41.10
CA LEU A 926 -0.88 14.46 -40.24
C LEU A 926 -1.01 13.28 -39.27
N LEU A 927 -2.21 12.98 -38.77
CA LEU A 927 -2.46 11.92 -37.78
C LEU A 927 -1.53 12.07 -36.55
N MET A 928 -1.28 13.30 -36.08
CA MET A 928 -0.20 13.58 -35.14
C MET A 928 -0.38 12.93 -33.76
N TYR A 929 -1.61 12.90 -33.24
CA TYR A 929 -1.94 12.16 -32.00
C TYR A 929 -1.60 10.66 -32.11
N CYS A 930 -1.61 10.18 -33.33
CA CYS A 930 -1.47 8.81 -33.80
C CYS A 930 -0.02 8.48 -34.27
N ARG A 931 0.86 9.48 -34.34
CA ARG A 931 2.29 9.29 -34.64
C ARG A 931 3.00 8.80 -33.39
N GLY A 932 3.23 7.51 -33.33
CA GLY A 932 3.93 6.86 -32.23
C GLY A 932 5.25 7.56 -31.87
N ASP A 933 5.41 7.68 -30.55
CA ASP A 933 6.65 7.90 -29.83
C ASP A 933 7.38 9.25 -29.97
N LEU A 934 6.66 10.33 -29.68
CA LEU A 934 7.23 11.42 -28.85
C LEU A 934 7.15 11.10 -27.34
N ARG A 935 7.00 9.82 -26.92
CA ARG A 935 6.99 9.42 -25.49
C ARG A 935 8.40 9.43 -24.88
N HIS A 936 9.41 9.93 -25.59
CA HIS A 936 10.80 10.01 -25.11
C HIS A 936 11.55 11.32 -25.40
N TRP A 937 10.96 12.30 -26.10
CA TRP A 937 11.75 13.45 -26.58
C TRP A 937 11.55 14.76 -25.80
N ASP A 938 10.45 14.93 -25.06
CA ASP A 938 10.14 16.22 -24.39
C ASP A 938 10.16 16.18 -22.83
N ILE A 939 10.68 15.12 -22.19
CA ILE A 939 10.91 15.05 -20.71
C ILE A 939 12.38 15.30 -20.31
N ILE A 940 13.19 15.96 -21.14
CA ILE A 940 14.52 16.42 -20.68
C ILE A 940 14.68 17.92 -20.93
N GLY A 941 13.89 18.68 -20.18
CA GLY A 941 14.22 20.05 -19.81
C GLY A 941 15.14 20.04 -18.60
N GLU A 942 16.44 20.23 -18.87
CA GLU A 942 17.55 20.49 -17.94
C GLU A 942 18.04 19.33 -17.05
N VAL A 943 19.31 18.96 -17.28
CA VAL A 943 20.17 18.01 -16.54
C VAL A 943 20.00 16.53 -16.90
N TYR A 944 20.58 16.11 -18.04
CA TYR A 944 21.63 15.07 -18.15
C TYR A 944 21.88 14.76 -19.64
N TRP A 945 23.09 15.04 -20.11
CA TRP A 945 23.63 14.44 -21.33
C TRP A 945 24.05 12.99 -21.01
N GLY A 946 23.52 12.00 -21.74
CA GLY A 946 24.01 10.62 -21.77
C GLY A 946 22.98 9.57 -21.33
N PHE A 947 22.85 8.49 -22.13
CA PHE A 947 21.87 7.39 -22.03
C PHE A 947 20.44 7.78 -22.49
N TYR A 948 20.14 7.86 -23.80
CA TYR A 948 19.69 6.70 -24.59
C TYR A 948 20.07 6.79 -26.09
N GLY A 949 21.12 7.51 -26.46
CA GLY A 949 21.62 7.59 -27.85
C GLY A 949 22.44 6.40 -28.36
N ARG A 950 22.34 5.18 -27.79
CA ARG A 950 23.23 4.06 -28.18
C ARG A 950 22.70 2.62 -28.08
N LEU A 951 21.38 2.42 -27.92
CA LEU A 951 20.77 1.08 -28.01
C LEU A 951 19.44 1.12 -28.77
N ALA A 952 19.43 1.67 -29.97
CA ALA A 952 18.56 1.15 -31.02
C ALA A 952 19.22 -0.16 -31.50
N TYR A 953 18.67 -1.31 -31.12
CA TYR A 953 19.06 -2.57 -31.73
C TYR A 953 18.69 -2.53 -33.23
N PRO A 954 19.49 -3.10 -34.14
CA PRO A 954 19.07 -3.31 -35.52
C PRO A 954 17.80 -4.19 -35.51
N GLY A 955 16.67 -3.64 -35.94
CA GLY A 955 15.40 -4.37 -36.03
C GLY A 955 14.20 -3.80 -35.26
N MET A 956 14.28 -2.64 -34.60
CA MET A 956 13.08 -1.94 -34.10
C MET A 956 12.41 -1.13 -35.22
N ASN A 957 11.21 -1.57 -35.61
CA ASN A 957 10.29 -0.91 -36.56
C ASN A 957 9.85 0.46 -35.97
N PRO A 958 9.51 1.48 -36.78
CA PRO A 958 9.07 2.77 -36.24
C PRO A 958 7.77 2.57 -35.47
N MET A 959 7.77 2.81 -34.16
CA MET A 959 6.53 2.78 -33.38
C MET A 959 5.60 3.89 -33.88
N GLY A 960 4.39 3.57 -34.36
CA GLY A 960 3.38 4.58 -34.77
C GLY A 960 2.97 4.57 -36.25
N ILE A 961 2.71 5.75 -36.80
CA ILE A 961 2.29 5.92 -38.21
C ILE A 961 3.30 5.32 -39.21
N GLY A 962 4.58 5.24 -38.85
CA GLY A 962 5.59 4.59 -39.68
C GLY A 962 5.25 3.11 -39.94
N SER A 963 4.68 2.41 -38.96
CA SER A 963 4.16 1.04 -39.15
C SER A 963 3.04 1.01 -40.20
N LEU A 964 2.16 2.02 -40.24
CA LEU A 964 1.10 2.11 -41.25
C LEU A 964 1.73 2.36 -42.63
N LEU A 965 2.58 3.37 -42.76
CA LEU A 965 3.21 3.75 -44.04
C LEU A 965 4.13 2.66 -44.62
N SER A 966 4.66 1.78 -43.77
CA SER A 966 5.54 0.66 -44.18
C SER A 966 4.79 -0.57 -44.72
N ARG A 967 3.45 -0.61 -44.59
CA ARG A 967 2.65 -1.79 -44.92
C ARG A 967 2.72 -2.18 -46.39
N GLN A 968 2.78 -3.49 -46.63
CA GLN A 968 2.92 -4.06 -47.97
C GLN A 968 1.63 -4.00 -48.78
N ASP A 969 0.48 -4.12 -48.15
CA ASP A 969 -0.81 -4.09 -48.83
C ASP A 969 -1.23 -2.67 -49.25
N LEU A 970 -0.67 -1.62 -48.65
CA LEU A 970 -0.72 -0.25 -49.20
C LEU A 970 0.14 -0.07 -50.47
N LYS A 971 0.93 -1.07 -50.88
CA LYS A 971 1.81 -1.02 -52.07
C LYS A 971 1.08 -1.36 -53.37
N ASP A 972 -0.03 -2.08 -53.31
CA ASP A 972 -0.72 -2.62 -54.49
C ASP A 972 -1.94 -1.80 -54.95
N CYS A 973 -2.30 -0.74 -54.22
CA CYS A 973 -3.37 0.17 -54.61
C CYS A 973 -2.83 1.26 -55.55
N SER A 974 -3.41 1.39 -56.76
CA SER A 974 -3.24 2.59 -57.57
C SER A 974 -3.78 3.79 -56.81
N ILE A 975 -3.00 4.89 -56.79
CA ILE A 975 -3.46 6.22 -56.37
C ILE A 975 -4.61 6.64 -57.29
#